data_AF-A0A0M9F1G4-F1
#
_entry.id   AF-A0A0M9F1G4-F1
#
_cell.length_a   1.000
_cell.length_b   1.000
_cell.length_c   1.000
_cell.angle_alpha   90.00
_cell.angle_beta   90.00
_cell.angle_gamma   90.00
#
_symmetry.space_group_name_H-M   'P 1'
#
loop_
_entity.id
_entity.type
_entity.pdbx_description
1 polymer ?
#
loop_
_entity_poly.entity_id
_entity_poly.type
_entity_poly.pdbx_seq_one_letter_code
_entity_poly.pdbx_strand_id
1 'polypeptide(L)'
;MGFHLSSWRTPRGWRLITVTLVVLTLLLVIPLHRLSDDSPGVYGHLTKYLSHEGAAYDVEEGFVANLNETTNEQILNDEEPPKNLETPPVVQQPEGDKRPTDDDGSVLEVDRSTESEPPSNNEIYSKQIHSEAPKETSKPESIEIKPQGDKIGENKGDSDKPQPVENKFHDNDDKRPGEIKVPDLAQQHEHLENEDGNGVTVTKASEVSSTTSIAGEFTPSQTAELDVPSGPLSNWTGVCEGFPNTDGIMLVMKTGATEAFTKLPAHLLTSLQCLDDYLLFSDLDQQIDKYQIYDVLKDVKDDVRRGRKEFDLYKAQVDCPIPQQYCTADMTGKDGWNLDKYKFLHMVEKAWEMRPNKEWYVFAEADTYVFWPNLVWYLRNKVNGTETPYVGSVAMLKGKPFAHGGSGYVIHGDTMRKMAQIPDLAHKYDMMATHECCGDYLMSLAVMETGKKVKQAHPMFNGEKPVTLPFGNNHWCEPLLTMHHMDPEEVSNAWHFEKTRQKKGPVQIREMYHQFWAPKLEAEHDEWDNLSDDVCYIGFGSEAQAKASDHQRNRQRKEGDKNAVEQQAHRSKEHCAKVCESDGLGISENDYYSLKDDNERNKMIKNRYNQKRGDKNWNGSRRCFQWRYHNNVCCVAKSFKRGKPRREPKPEEKWTSGWFVQGINDWIDAKGDCTPNWKDPR
;
A
#
# COMPACT_ATOMS: atom_id res chain seq x y z
N MET A 1 21.06 -74.22 -29.77
CA MET A 1 19.80 -73.66 -30.31
C MET A 1 19.28 -72.65 -29.28
N GLY A 2 18.94 -71.41 -29.59
CA GLY A 2 19.02 -70.71 -30.87
C GLY A 2 17.82 -69.79 -31.08
N PHE A 3 17.95 -68.50 -30.74
CA PHE A 3 16.92 -67.48 -30.99
C PHE A 3 17.52 -66.24 -31.64
N HIS A 4 16.83 -65.72 -32.66
CA HIS A 4 17.23 -64.53 -33.40
C HIS A 4 16.94 -63.24 -32.62
N LEU A 5 17.85 -62.27 -32.73
CA LEU A 5 17.50 -60.85 -32.64
C LEU A 5 17.47 -60.29 -34.07
N SER A 6 16.38 -59.62 -34.43
CA SER A 6 16.16 -59.08 -35.78
C SER A 6 16.79 -57.70 -35.94
N SER A 7 17.49 -57.48 -37.05
CA SER A 7 18.16 -56.20 -37.32
C SER A 7 17.14 -55.13 -37.76
N TRP A 8 16.94 -54.09 -36.94
CA TRP A 8 16.26 -52.86 -37.39
C TRP A 8 17.27 -51.92 -38.05
N ARG A 9 17.15 -51.74 -39.38
CA ARG A 9 17.88 -50.72 -40.13
C ARG A 9 17.22 -49.36 -39.90
N THR A 10 17.91 -48.42 -39.26
CA THR A 10 17.44 -47.02 -39.17
C THR A 10 17.52 -46.33 -40.56
N PRO A 11 16.51 -45.53 -40.95
CA PRO A 11 16.53 -44.85 -42.25
C PRO A 11 17.63 -43.79 -42.35
N ARG A 12 18.26 -43.66 -43.53
CA ARG A 12 19.36 -42.71 -43.79
C ARG A 12 19.02 -41.24 -43.49
N GLY A 13 17.75 -40.84 -43.56
CA GLY A 13 17.31 -39.46 -43.31
C GLY A 13 17.52 -38.97 -41.87
N TRP A 14 17.41 -39.84 -40.87
CA TRP A 14 17.50 -39.42 -39.45
C TRP A 14 18.89 -38.91 -39.04
N ARG A 15 19.96 -39.40 -39.71
CA ARG A 15 21.33 -38.88 -39.50
C ARG A 15 21.51 -37.47 -40.06
N LEU A 16 20.79 -37.09 -41.11
CA LEU A 16 20.84 -35.72 -41.62
C LEU A 16 20.16 -34.77 -40.63
N ILE A 17 18.93 -35.10 -40.20
CA ILE A 17 18.14 -34.26 -39.29
C ILE A 17 18.87 -34.01 -37.96
N THR A 18 19.50 -35.03 -37.37
CA THR A 18 20.28 -34.88 -36.14
C THR A 18 21.54 -34.03 -36.34
N VAL A 19 22.26 -34.18 -37.45
CA VAL A 19 23.43 -33.32 -37.75
C VAL A 19 23.00 -31.87 -38.01
N THR A 20 21.92 -31.64 -38.77
CA THR A 20 21.41 -30.28 -39.02
C THR A 20 20.93 -29.60 -37.74
N LEU A 21 20.25 -30.32 -36.84
CA LEU A 21 19.84 -29.79 -35.53
C LEU A 21 21.05 -29.43 -34.65
N VAL A 22 22.06 -30.30 -34.55
CA VAL A 22 23.30 -30.02 -33.78
C VAL A 22 24.07 -28.83 -34.36
N VAL A 23 24.15 -28.71 -35.69
CA VAL A 23 24.77 -27.55 -36.34
C VAL A 23 23.97 -26.27 -36.09
N LEU A 24 22.62 -26.32 -36.12
CA LEU A 24 21.80 -25.17 -35.73
C LEU A 24 21.99 -24.77 -34.26
N THR A 25 22.08 -25.74 -33.34
CA THR A 25 22.31 -25.43 -31.92
C THR A 25 23.67 -24.77 -31.71
N LEU A 26 24.72 -25.28 -32.36
CA LEU A 26 26.05 -24.64 -32.29
C LEU A 26 26.05 -23.24 -32.90
N LEU A 27 25.37 -23.04 -34.04
CA LEU A 27 25.27 -21.71 -34.69
C LEU A 27 24.43 -20.69 -33.90
N LEU A 28 23.52 -21.13 -33.02
CA LEU A 28 22.72 -20.23 -32.16
C LEU A 28 23.34 -20.02 -30.77
N VAL A 29 23.94 -21.06 -30.18
CA VAL A 29 24.52 -20.99 -28.83
C VAL A 29 25.86 -20.25 -28.80
N ILE A 30 26.71 -20.38 -29.83
CA ILE A 30 28.02 -19.71 -29.85
C ILE A 30 27.90 -18.18 -29.86
N PRO A 31 27.01 -17.55 -30.67
CA PRO A 31 26.74 -16.10 -30.57
C PRO A 31 26.13 -15.67 -29.23
N LEU A 32 25.22 -16.46 -28.66
CA LEU A 32 24.63 -16.17 -27.34
C LEU A 32 25.67 -16.20 -26.22
N HIS A 33 26.62 -17.15 -26.26
CA HIS A 33 27.68 -17.21 -25.25
C HIS A 33 28.66 -16.04 -25.38
N ARG A 34 28.99 -15.60 -26.61
CA ARG A 34 29.76 -14.36 -26.86
C ARG A 34 29.07 -13.11 -26.30
N LEU A 35 27.76 -12.97 -26.55
CA LEU A 35 26.95 -11.87 -25.99
C LEU A 35 26.90 -11.90 -24.45
N SER A 36 27.05 -13.07 -23.83
CA SER A 36 27.14 -13.20 -22.37
C SER A 36 28.51 -12.79 -21.81
N ASP A 37 29.60 -13.05 -22.53
CA ASP A 37 30.96 -12.72 -22.10
C ASP A 37 31.30 -11.24 -22.35
N ASP A 38 30.83 -10.66 -23.47
CA ASP A 38 31.05 -9.26 -23.84
C ASP A 38 30.14 -8.26 -23.09
N SER A 39 29.29 -8.72 -22.15
CA SER A 39 28.39 -7.85 -21.36
C SER A 39 28.01 -8.40 -19.96
N PRO A 40 28.99 -8.62 -19.06
CA PRO A 40 28.72 -9.03 -17.68
C PRO A 40 27.84 -8.03 -16.90
N GLY A 41 27.89 -6.75 -17.28
CA GLY A 41 27.03 -5.71 -16.72
C GLY A 41 25.53 -5.95 -16.97
N VAL A 42 25.14 -6.56 -18.09
CA VAL A 42 23.71 -6.79 -18.40
C VAL A 42 23.12 -7.82 -17.44
N TYR A 43 23.82 -8.92 -17.15
CA TYR A 43 23.37 -9.89 -16.16
C TYR A 43 23.44 -9.37 -14.73
N GLY A 44 24.45 -8.56 -14.39
CA GLY A 44 24.53 -7.88 -13.10
C GLY A 44 23.37 -6.90 -12.88
N HIS A 45 23.00 -6.13 -13.91
CA HIS A 45 21.79 -5.30 -13.89
C HIS A 45 20.53 -6.16 -13.82
N LEU A 46 20.43 -7.28 -14.55
CA LEU A 46 19.23 -8.14 -14.53
C LEU A 46 19.01 -8.77 -13.16
N THR A 47 20.06 -9.26 -12.49
CA THR A 47 19.94 -9.75 -11.11
C THR A 47 19.70 -8.62 -10.11
N LYS A 48 20.26 -7.41 -10.32
CA LYS A 48 19.94 -6.26 -9.47
C LYS A 48 18.49 -5.80 -9.66
N TYR A 49 17.93 -5.87 -10.87
CA TYR A 49 16.53 -5.58 -11.21
C TYR A 49 15.58 -6.61 -10.57
N LEU A 50 15.85 -7.90 -10.75
CA LEU A 50 15.10 -8.99 -10.09
C LEU A 50 15.25 -8.96 -8.56
N SER A 51 16.35 -8.45 -8.02
CA SER A 51 16.49 -8.19 -6.57
C SER A 51 15.76 -6.94 -6.10
N HIS A 52 15.51 -5.95 -6.98
CA HIS A 52 14.64 -4.81 -6.69
C HIS A 52 13.16 -5.22 -6.70
N GLU A 53 12.74 -6.09 -7.63
CA GLU A 53 11.43 -6.76 -7.57
C GLU A 53 11.31 -7.66 -6.32
N GLY A 54 12.41 -8.32 -5.93
CA GLY A 54 12.53 -9.05 -4.67
C GLY A 54 12.48 -8.17 -3.42
N ALA A 55 12.85 -6.88 -3.53
CA ALA A 55 12.76 -5.89 -2.48
C ALA A 55 11.35 -5.28 -2.34
N ALA A 56 10.32 -6.09 -2.58
CA ALA A 56 8.96 -5.83 -2.12
C ALA A 56 8.94 -5.86 -0.58
N TYR A 57 9.24 -4.69 0.01
CA TYR A 57 9.44 -4.44 1.44
C TYR A 57 8.57 -5.34 2.31
N ASP A 58 9.19 -6.23 3.08
CA ASP A 58 8.47 -7.03 4.05
C ASP A 58 7.98 -6.12 5.17
N VAL A 59 6.68 -5.81 5.15
CA VAL A 59 5.93 -5.21 6.27
C VAL A 59 5.71 -6.26 7.38
N GLU A 60 6.72 -7.09 7.64
CA GLU A 60 6.83 -7.95 8.83
C GLU A 60 7.24 -7.14 10.07
N GLU A 61 6.68 -5.94 10.24
CA GLU A 61 6.53 -5.31 11.56
C GLU A 61 5.44 -4.20 11.54
N GLY A 62 4.24 -4.56 12.03
CA GLY A 62 3.33 -3.61 12.68
C GLY A 62 2.17 -3.01 11.89
N PHE A 63 2.30 -2.69 10.60
CA PHE A 63 1.23 -1.98 9.86
C PHE A 63 0.14 -2.88 9.26
N VAL A 64 -0.62 -3.51 10.15
CA VAL A 64 -2.00 -3.93 9.86
C VAL A 64 -2.86 -2.67 9.84
N ALA A 65 -3.23 -2.19 8.64
CA ALA A 65 -4.43 -1.36 8.51
C ALA A 65 -5.60 -2.15 9.12
N ASN A 66 -6.42 -1.52 9.98
CA ASN A 66 -7.47 -2.24 10.72
C ASN A 66 -8.64 -2.62 9.80
N LEU A 67 -8.46 -3.68 9.02
CA LEU A 67 -9.43 -4.22 8.05
C LEU A 67 -10.62 -4.95 8.69
N ASN A 68 -10.59 -5.14 10.02
CA ASN A 68 -11.76 -5.53 10.79
C ASN A 68 -12.56 -4.28 11.13
N GLU A 69 -13.68 -4.04 10.43
CA GLU A 69 -14.74 -3.17 10.95
C GLU A 69 -15.24 -3.79 12.26
N THR A 70 -15.00 -3.12 13.39
CA THR A 70 -15.63 -3.51 14.67
C THR A 70 -17.14 -3.30 14.53
N THR A 71 -17.92 -4.35 14.79
CA THR A 71 -19.38 -4.27 14.77
C THR A 71 -19.87 -3.27 15.81
N ASN A 72 -20.63 -2.26 15.38
CA ASN A 72 -21.17 -1.18 16.23
C ASN A 72 -22.30 -1.66 17.16
N GLU A 73 -21.94 -2.40 18.21
CA GLU A 73 -22.84 -2.70 19.35
C GLU A 73 -22.08 -2.67 20.70
N GLN A 74 -21.46 -1.53 21.06
CA GLN A 74 -21.17 -1.19 22.48
C GLN A 74 -20.71 0.27 22.75
N ILE A 75 -21.34 1.28 22.11
CA ILE A 75 -21.24 2.68 22.57
C ILE A 75 -22.65 3.31 22.60
N LEU A 76 -23.38 3.00 23.67
CA LEU A 76 -24.60 3.67 24.12
C LEU A 76 -24.87 3.24 25.57
N ASN A 77 -24.29 3.98 26.53
CA ASN A 77 -24.64 4.07 27.96
C ASN A 77 -23.50 4.79 28.73
N ASP A 78 -23.42 6.11 28.57
CA ASP A 78 -22.73 6.97 29.55
C ASP A 78 -23.83 7.69 30.35
N GLU A 79 -24.03 7.28 31.61
CA GLU A 79 -24.90 7.99 32.56
C GLU A 79 -24.12 9.15 33.23
N GLU A 80 -24.84 10.19 33.69
CA GLU A 80 -24.19 11.34 34.34
C GLU A 80 -23.48 10.96 35.65
N PRO A 81 -22.26 11.46 35.93
CA PRO A 81 -21.62 11.29 37.23
C PRO A 81 -22.36 12.12 38.31
N PRO A 82 -22.56 11.56 39.52
CA PRO A 82 -23.43 12.18 40.52
C PRO A 82 -22.82 13.42 41.17
N LYS A 83 -23.66 14.45 41.36
CA LYS A 83 -23.37 15.57 42.25
C LYS A 83 -23.42 15.10 43.71
N ASN A 84 -22.43 15.45 44.51
CA ASN A 84 -22.58 15.52 45.96
C ASN A 84 -21.81 16.72 46.52
N LEU A 85 -22.33 17.28 47.62
CA LEU A 85 -21.84 18.52 48.22
C LEU A 85 -20.84 18.21 49.34
N GLU A 86 -19.78 19.01 49.47
CA GLU A 86 -19.11 19.27 50.74
C GLU A 86 -18.64 20.74 50.80
N THR A 87 -18.85 21.40 51.94
CA THR A 87 -18.70 22.86 52.11
C THR A 87 -17.55 23.24 53.04
N PRO A 88 -16.63 24.12 52.63
CA PRO A 88 -15.75 24.89 53.52
C PRO A 88 -16.44 26.18 54.06
N PRO A 89 -15.90 26.83 55.10
CA PRO A 89 -16.62 27.82 55.91
C PRO A 89 -16.53 29.30 55.47
N VAL A 90 -17.43 30.11 56.04
CA VAL A 90 -17.64 31.56 55.81
C VAL A 90 -16.62 32.46 56.54
N VAL A 91 -16.05 33.47 55.86
CA VAL A 91 -15.57 34.73 56.48
C VAL A 91 -15.78 35.94 55.54
N GLN A 92 -16.70 36.84 55.92
CA GLN A 92 -16.79 38.31 55.69
C GLN A 92 -16.89 38.93 54.25
N GLN A 93 -17.75 39.96 54.16
CA GLN A 93 -17.81 41.00 53.11
C GLN A 93 -17.07 42.28 53.61
N PRO A 94 -16.88 43.33 52.77
CA PRO A 94 -17.92 44.37 52.52
C PRO A 94 -18.24 44.51 51.00
N GLU A 95 -19.46 44.80 50.53
CA GLU A 95 -20.38 45.94 50.72
C GLU A 95 -20.09 47.20 49.86
N GLY A 96 -21.16 47.73 49.23
CA GLY A 96 -21.20 48.95 48.40
C GLY A 96 -21.28 48.68 46.87
N ASP A 97 -22.10 49.37 46.07
CA ASP A 97 -23.15 50.36 46.40
C ASP A 97 -24.11 50.61 45.19
N LYS A 98 -25.29 51.22 45.44
CA LYS A 98 -26.22 51.93 44.53
C LYS A 98 -27.00 51.21 43.39
N ARG A 99 -28.31 51.06 43.65
CA ARG A 99 -29.47 51.32 42.74
C ARG A 99 -29.68 52.84 42.53
N PRO A 100 -30.67 53.36 41.72
CA PRO A 100 -31.84 52.73 41.06
C PRO A 100 -31.75 52.85 39.50
N THR A 101 -32.78 52.94 38.60
CA THR A 101 -34.23 53.28 38.69
C THR A 101 -35.02 52.76 37.46
N ASP A 102 -36.26 52.33 37.70
CA ASP A 102 -37.58 52.51 37.02
C ASP A 102 -37.62 53.35 35.71
N ASP A 103 -38.57 53.19 34.74
CA ASP A 103 -40.00 52.80 34.83
C ASP A 103 -40.63 52.38 33.45
N ASP A 104 -41.86 51.80 33.45
CA ASP A 104 -42.93 51.62 32.41
C ASP A 104 -42.61 51.20 30.92
N GLY A 105 -43.47 50.55 30.10
CA GLY A 105 -44.82 49.96 30.27
C GLY A 105 -45.56 49.62 28.94
N SER A 106 -46.30 48.49 28.86
CA SER A 106 -47.25 48.03 27.77
C SER A 106 -46.71 47.87 26.31
N VAL A 107 -46.99 46.84 25.48
CA VAL A 107 -48.13 45.93 25.15
C VAL A 107 -49.17 46.50 24.15
N LEU A 108 -49.28 45.89 22.95
CA LEU A 108 -50.52 45.62 22.17
C LEU A 108 -50.28 44.73 20.92
N GLU A 109 -51.34 44.32 20.18
CA GLU A 109 -51.41 43.07 19.36
C GLU A 109 -52.34 43.18 18.09
N VAL A 110 -52.34 42.16 17.18
CA VAL A 110 -53.37 41.84 16.11
C VAL A 110 -53.48 42.84 14.90
N ASP A 111 -53.75 42.57 13.59
CA ASP A 111 -54.00 41.45 12.60
C ASP A 111 -53.71 42.04 11.15
N ARG A 112 -53.75 41.46 9.92
CA ARG A 112 -53.80 40.10 9.26
C ARG A 112 -54.02 40.25 7.72
N SER A 113 -54.14 39.12 6.97
CA SER A 113 -54.81 38.94 5.63
C SER A 113 -54.05 39.34 4.33
N THR A 114 -54.22 38.72 3.13
CA THR A 114 -54.81 37.41 2.68
C THR A 114 -54.39 37.04 1.23
N GLU A 115 -54.22 35.73 0.98
CA GLU A 115 -54.60 34.92 -0.22
C GLU A 115 -54.21 35.25 -1.69
N SER A 116 -53.67 34.24 -2.41
CA SER A 116 -54.31 33.63 -3.62
C SER A 116 -53.61 32.35 -4.12
N GLU A 117 -54.38 31.41 -4.71
CA GLU A 117 -54.03 30.06 -5.22
C GLU A 117 -55.04 29.68 -6.37
N PRO A 118 -55.15 28.43 -6.89
CA PRO A 118 -54.19 27.52 -7.56
C PRO A 118 -54.68 27.16 -9.01
N PRO A 119 -54.24 26.05 -9.68
CA PRO A 119 -54.83 24.69 -9.51
C PRO A 119 -53.79 23.52 -9.53
N SER A 120 -53.94 22.43 -8.74
CA SER A 120 -54.69 21.16 -8.99
C SER A 120 -54.08 20.23 -10.08
N ASN A 121 -54.10 18.87 -10.09
CA ASN A 121 -54.50 17.70 -9.25
C ASN A 121 -53.89 16.43 -9.96
N ASN A 122 -53.87 15.13 -9.57
CA ASN A 122 -54.21 14.21 -8.44
C ASN A 122 -53.58 12.79 -8.78
N GLU A 123 -53.61 11.66 -8.06
CA GLU A 123 -54.19 11.20 -6.76
C GLU A 123 -53.48 9.92 -6.18
N ILE A 124 -53.44 9.82 -4.85
CA ILE A 124 -53.72 8.66 -3.94
C ILE A 124 -53.55 7.18 -4.41
N TYR A 125 -52.79 6.38 -3.64
CA TYR A 125 -53.35 5.24 -2.87
C TYR A 125 -52.44 4.71 -1.74
N SER A 126 -53.02 4.47 -0.56
CA SER A 126 -52.38 3.85 0.61
C SER A 126 -53.38 2.97 1.38
N LYS A 127 -52.89 1.97 2.14
CA LYS A 127 -53.71 1.11 3.03
C LYS A 127 -52.91 0.65 4.25
N GLN A 128 -53.50 0.84 5.43
CA GLN A 128 -53.08 0.20 6.69
C GLN A 128 -54.01 -0.97 7.01
N ILE A 129 -53.52 -1.99 7.74
CA ILE A 129 -54.30 -2.85 8.64
C ILE A 129 -53.46 -3.13 9.91
N HIS A 130 -54.11 -3.24 11.07
CA HIS A 130 -53.49 -3.54 12.38
C HIS A 130 -53.43 -5.05 12.69
N SER A 131 -52.49 -5.46 13.56
CA SER A 131 -52.74 -6.30 14.75
C SER A 131 -51.42 -6.45 15.54
N GLU A 132 -51.27 -5.81 16.70
CA GLU A 132 -51.52 -6.36 18.05
C GLU A 132 -50.33 -7.15 18.66
N ALA A 133 -50.18 -7.05 19.98
CA ALA A 133 -49.15 -7.73 20.77
C ALA A 133 -49.73 -8.22 22.11
N PRO A 134 -49.44 -9.46 22.57
CA PRO A 134 -49.81 -9.93 23.91
C PRO A 134 -48.67 -9.75 24.92
N LYS A 135 -49.02 -9.67 26.20
CA LYS A 135 -48.12 -9.69 27.35
C LYS A 135 -48.22 -10.99 28.16
N GLU A 136 -47.17 -11.23 28.95
CA GLU A 136 -47.18 -11.79 30.32
C GLU A 136 -47.17 -13.30 30.62
N THR A 137 -46.53 -13.59 31.77
CA THR A 137 -46.45 -14.84 32.55
C THR A 137 -45.80 -16.05 31.84
N SER A 138 -44.69 -16.62 32.34
CA SER A 138 -44.56 -17.18 33.70
C SER A 138 -43.13 -17.62 34.06
N LYS A 139 -42.88 -17.79 35.37
CA LYS A 139 -41.78 -18.58 35.96
C LYS A 139 -42.43 -19.88 36.51
N PRO A 140 -41.73 -21.03 36.56
CA PRO A 140 -40.73 -21.29 37.62
C PRO A 140 -39.46 -21.96 36.98
N GLU A 141 -38.51 -22.60 37.68
CA GLU A 141 -38.37 -22.97 39.10
C GLU A 141 -36.89 -22.96 39.50
N SER A 142 -36.60 -22.92 40.80
CA SER A 142 -35.24 -22.97 41.35
C SER A 142 -35.07 -24.18 42.27
N ILE A 143 -34.00 -24.95 42.06
CA ILE A 143 -33.49 -25.91 43.06
C ILE A 143 -32.18 -25.36 43.63
N GLU A 144 -32.00 -25.58 44.93
CA GLU A 144 -31.12 -24.83 45.82
C GLU A 144 -30.23 -25.80 46.61
N ILE A 145 -29.11 -25.30 47.19
CA ILE A 145 -28.55 -25.80 48.47
C ILE A 145 -27.84 -27.20 48.44
N LYS A 146 -26.75 -27.51 49.18
CA LYS A 146 -25.97 -26.81 50.24
C LYS A 146 -24.46 -27.16 50.12
N PRO A 147 -23.53 -26.37 50.73
CA PRO A 147 -22.08 -26.66 50.77
C PRO A 147 -21.64 -27.29 52.13
N GLN A 148 -20.36 -27.08 52.50
CA GLN A 148 -19.61 -27.52 53.71
C GLN A 148 -18.76 -28.81 53.51
N GLY A 149 -17.52 -28.90 54.01
CA GLY A 149 -16.70 -27.84 54.64
C GLY A 149 -15.34 -28.31 55.21
N ASP A 150 -14.43 -27.34 55.36
CA ASP A 150 -13.30 -27.16 56.29
C ASP A 150 -12.54 -28.36 56.93
N LYS A 151 -11.20 -28.27 56.95
CA LYS A 151 -10.40 -27.79 58.13
C LYS A 151 -8.89 -27.66 57.80
N ILE A 152 -8.25 -26.50 58.08
CA ILE A 152 -7.45 -26.12 59.29
C ILE A 152 -6.16 -26.94 59.47
N GLY A 153 -4.95 -26.38 59.70
CA GLY A 153 -4.54 -24.99 60.00
C GLY A 153 -3.08 -24.69 59.57
N GLU A 154 -2.61 -23.44 59.57
CA GLU A 154 -1.93 -22.71 60.67
C GLU A 154 -0.47 -23.18 60.97
N ASN A 155 0.54 -22.33 61.25
CA ASN A 155 0.55 -20.87 61.53
C ASN A 155 1.93 -20.18 61.31
N LYS A 156 1.90 -18.88 60.91
CA LYS A 156 2.85 -17.74 61.14
C LYS A 156 4.33 -17.73 60.70
N GLY A 157 4.75 -16.54 60.20
CA GLY A 157 6.16 -16.12 60.01
C GLY A 157 6.31 -14.78 59.24
N ASP A 158 6.47 -13.67 59.98
CA ASP A 158 6.78 -12.27 59.57
C ASP A 158 8.11 -12.09 58.77
N SER A 159 8.46 -10.96 58.11
CA SER A 159 7.75 -9.68 57.81
C SER A 159 8.43 -8.84 56.69
N ASP A 160 7.71 -7.81 56.22
CA ASP A 160 8.17 -6.49 55.71
C ASP A 160 8.83 -6.26 54.31
N LYS A 161 8.73 -4.96 53.92
CA LYS A 161 9.06 -4.28 52.65
C LYS A 161 10.47 -3.64 52.69
N PRO A 162 11.13 -3.27 51.55
CA PRO A 162 10.79 -2.05 50.77
C PRO A 162 11.12 -2.07 49.25
N GLN A 163 11.11 -0.90 48.60
CA GLN A 163 11.40 -0.67 47.17
C GLN A 163 12.89 -0.27 46.89
N PRO A 164 13.25 0.52 45.85
CA PRO A 164 14.21 0.10 44.84
C PRO A 164 15.59 0.80 44.94
N VAL A 165 16.54 0.42 44.08
CA VAL A 165 17.91 0.96 44.08
C VAL A 165 18.36 1.39 42.68
N GLU A 166 18.95 2.58 42.58
CA GLU A 166 19.63 3.10 41.38
C GLU A 166 20.95 2.36 41.13
N ASN A 167 21.36 2.19 39.87
CA ASN A 167 22.76 1.85 39.55
C ASN A 167 23.51 3.10 39.08
N LYS A 168 24.54 3.51 39.84
CA LYS A 168 25.52 4.51 39.44
C LYS A 168 26.89 3.88 39.19
N PHE A 169 27.63 4.57 38.32
CA PHE A 169 29.03 4.43 37.95
C PHE A 169 30.00 3.91 39.02
N HIS A 170 31.05 3.24 38.54
CA HIS A 170 32.39 3.40 39.09
C HIS A 170 33.46 3.36 37.98
N ASP A 171 34.30 4.39 37.92
CA ASP A 171 35.49 4.47 37.07
C ASP A 171 36.70 3.74 37.69
N ASN A 172 37.76 3.52 36.89
CA ASN A 172 39.17 3.58 37.33
C ASN A 172 40.17 3.53 36.15
N ASP A 173 40.67 4.71 35.77
CA ASP A 173 42.03 5.09 35.31
C ASP A 173 42.98 4.11 34.56
N ASP A 174 43.18 4.46 33.28
CA ASP A 174 44.46 4.89 32.68
C ASP A 174 45.74 4.01 32.70
N LYS A 175 46.21 3.64 31.49
CA LYS A 175 47.62 3.84 31.03
C LYS A 175 47.87 3.54 29.55
N ARG A 176 48.62 4.44 28.89
CA ARG A 176 49.43 4.25 27.66
C ARG A 176 50.93 4.46 28.01
N PRO A 177 51.93 4.35 27.10
CA PRO A 177 51.90 4.00 25.67
C PRO A 177 52.84 2.84 25.24
N GLY A 178 52.78 2.48 23.96
CA GLY A 178 53.75 1.64 23.24
C GLY A 178 53.69 1.95 21.73
N GLU A 179 54.82 1.83 21.03
CA GLU A 179 55.02 2.32 19.65
C GLU A 179 54.99 1.21 18.56
N ILE A 180 55.46 1.56 17.35
CA ILE A 180 55.86 0.72 16.19
C ILE A 180 54.74 0.46 15.15
N LYS A 181 54.91 0.78 13.85
CA LYS A 181 55.89 1.60 13.10
C LYS A 181 55.28 2.06 11.77
N VAL A 182 55.87 3.08 11.13
CA VAL A 182 55.53 3.54 9.77
C VAL A 182 56.81 3.59 8.91
N PRO A 183 56.78 3.13 7.65
CA PRO A 183 57.61 3.62 6.55
C PRO A 183 56.74 4.52 5.64
N ASP A 184 56.88 5.84 5.63
CA ASP A 184 58.03 6.67 5.23
C ASP A 184 58.12 6.86 3.71
N LEU A 185 57.87 8.10 3.27
CA LEU A 185 58.12 8.64 1.93
C LEU A 185 57.90 10.17 1.97
N ALA A 186 58.91 10.91 2.43
CA ALA A 186 58.88 12.36 2.53
C ALA A 186 59.81 13.06 1.52
N GLN A 187 59.24 14.04 0.80
CA GLN A 187 59.85 15.30 0.34
C GLN A 187 61.25 15.32 -0.28
N GLN A 188 61.31 15.78 -1.55
CA GLN A 188 62.04 17.00 -1.98
C GLN A 188 61.45 17.42 -3.35
N HIS A 189 61.02 18.65 -3.66
CA HIS A 189 61.64 19.98 -3.56
C HIS A 189 62.96 20.11 -4.36
N GLU A 190 62.93 20.76 -5.53
CA GLU A 190 63.39 22.16 -5.67
C GLU A 190 63.15 22.78 -7.07
N HIS A 191 63.50 24.07 -7.18
CA HIS A 191 63.36 25.04 -8.26
C HIS A 191 63.83 24.64 -9.68
N LEU A 192 63.27 25.30 -10.71
CA LEU A 192 63.99 26.33 -11.50
C LEU A 192 63.05 27.17 -12.40
N GLU A 193 63.51 28.34 -12.83
CA GLU A 193 62.75 29.33 -13.63
C GLU A 193 63.39 29.59 -15.01
N ASN A 194 62.55 30.07 -15.94
CA ASN A 194 62.83 31.03 -17.04
C ASN A 194 63.64 30.69 -18.31
N GLU A 195 63.16 31.35 -19.39
CA GLU A 195 63.81 31.89 -20.61
C GLU A 195 64.15 31.02 -21.86
N ASP A 196 63.44 31.37 -22.95
CA ASP A 196 63.89 31.69 -24.32
C ASP A 196 64.59 30.68 -25.27
N GLY A 197 63.88 30.38 -26.37
CA GLY A 197 63.97 31.26 -27.55
C GLY A 197 64.65 30.75 -28.84
N ASN A 198 63.85 30.35 -29.84
CA ASN A 198 64.06 30.48 -31.31
C ASN A 198 62.91 29.76 -32.08
N GLY A 199 62.53 30.09 -33.32
CA GLY A 199 62.97 31.16 -34.24
C GLY A 199 62.69 30.78 -35.72
N VAL A 200 62.43 31.77 -36.59
CA VAL A 200 62.21 31.65 -38.07
C VAL A 200 60.91 30.91 -38.50
N THR A 201 59.89 31.40 -39.21
CA THR A 201 59.58 32.48 -40.21
C THR A 201 59.60 32.10 -41.71
N VAL A 202 58.65 32.72 -42.47
CA VAL A 202 58.51 32.77 -43.95
C VAL A 202 57.97 31.45 -44.60
N THR A 203 57.06 31.40 -45.59
CA THR A 203 56.58 32.37 -46.61
C THR A 203 55.06 32.29 -46.87
N LYS A 204 54.48 33.28 -47.56
CA LYS A 204 53.11 33.27 -48.12
C LYS A 204 53.16 33.63 -49.62
N ALA A 205 52.58 32.79 -50.48
CA ALA A 205 52.30 33.11 -51.90
C ALA A 205 51.14 32.23 -52.42
N SER A 206 50.38 32.74 -53.39
CA SER A 206 49.22 32.08 -54.01
C SER A 206 49.43 31.93 -55.52
N GLU A 207 48.67 31.04 -56.17
CA GLU A 207 48.15 31.07 -57.57
C GLU A 207 47.85 29.65 -58.06
N VAL A 208 46.88 29.36 -58.96
CA VAL A 208 45.66 30.09 -59.37
C VAL A 208 44.66 29.10 -60.00
N SER A 209 43.46 29.59 -60.34
CA SER A 209 42.54 29.09 -61.39
C SER A 209 41.25 28.43 -60.90
N SER A 210 40.17 28.78 -61.59
CA SER A 210 38.84 28.21 -61.48
C SER A 210 38.41 27.64 -62.83
N THR A 211 37.84 26.44 -62.82
CA THR A 211 37.13 25.86 -63.98
C THR A 211 35.85 25.20 -63.50
N THR A 212 34.75 25.52 -64.17
CA THR A 212 33.36 25.13 -63.81
C THR A 212 32.91 23.92 -64.65
N SER A 213 31.74 23.37 -64.31
CA SER A 213 31.06 22.20 -64.94
C SER A 213 31.66 20.84 -64.54
N ILE A 214 30.92 19.72 -64.56
CA ILE A 214 29.60 19.46 -65.16
C ILE A 214 28.61 18.95 -64.09
N ALA A 215 27.32 19.27 -64.24
CA ALA A 215 26.26 18.73 -63.38
C ALA A 215 25.99 17.25 -63.68
N GLY A 216 25.92 16.41 -62.64
CA GLY A 216 25.40 15.05 -62.70
C GLY A 216 24.17 14.93 -61.81
N GLU A 217 23.03 14.57 -62.38
CA GLU A 217 21.78 14.39 -61.62
C GLU A 217 21.85 13.15 -60.75
N PHE A 218 22.10 13.33 -59.45
CA PHE A 218 21.75 12.32 -58.46
C PHE A 218 20.24 12.39 -58.19
N THR A 219 19.45 11.76 -59.07
CA THR A 219 18.08 11.35 -58.72
C THR A 219 18.17 10.44 -57.51
N PRO A 220 17.56 10.77 -56.36
CA PRO A 220 17.44 9.83 -55.26
C PRO A 220 16.68 8.60 -55.77
N SER A 221 17.26 7.40 -55.62
CA SER A 221 16.48 6.18 -55.78
C SER A 221 15.29 6.29 -54.84
N GLN A 222 14.09 5.97 -55.34
CA GLN A 222 12.90 5.95 -54.50
C GLN A 222 13.20 5.08 -53.27
N THR A 223 13.20 5.71 -52.09
CA THR A 223 13.09 4.99 -50.84
C THR A 223 11.75 4.28 -50.91
N ALA A 224 11.77 2.96 -51.06
CA ALA A 224 10.58 2.18 -50.83
C ALA A 224 10.07 2.55 -49.44
N GLU A 225 8.84 3.06 -49.38
CA GLU A 225 8.18 3.28 -48.10
C GLU A 225 8.13 1.92 -47.42
N LEU A 226 8.96 1.75 -46.39
CA LEU A 226 8.76 0.69 -45.44
C LEU A 226 7.43 1.02 -44.77
N ASP A 227 6.39 0.27 -45.15
CA ASP A 227 5.14 0.14 -44.42
C ASP A 227 5.47 -0.42 -43.02
N VAL A 228 6.03 0.42 -42.17
CA VAL A 228 6.00 0.27 -40.72
C VAL A 228 4.52 0.29 -40.40
N PRO A 229 3.91 -0.83 -39.97
CA PRO A 229 2.48 -0.85 -39.70
C PRO A 229 2.23 0.21 -38.64
N SER A 230 1.37 1.19 -38.95
CA SER A 230 1.04 2.27 -38.04
C SER A 230 0.45 1.64 -36.77
N GLY A 231 1.28 1.51 -35.74
CA GLY A 231 0.90 0.84 -34.51
C GLY A 231 -0.25 1.58 -33.84
N PRO A 232 -0.88 1.02 -32.79
CA PRO A 232 -2.03 1.63 -32.12
C PRO A 232 -1.82 3.09 -31.68
N LEU A 233 -0.56 3.53 -31.57
CA LEU A 233 -0.11 4.91 -31.38
C LEU A 233 -0.72 5.94 -32.36
N SER A 234 -1.10 5.57 -33.59
CA SER A 234 -1.64 6.54 -34.57
C SER A 234 -3.12 6.92 -34.37
N ASN A 235 -3.86 6.24 -33.49
CA ASN A 235 -5.30 6.45 -33.29
C ASN A 235 -5.66 7.15 -31.97
N TRP A 236 -4.68 7.70 -31.25
CA TRP A 236 -4.87 8.38 -29.95
C TRP A 236 -5.38 9.83 -30.06
N THR A 237 -6.25 10.12 -31.03
CA THR A 237 -7.06 11.35 -31.01
C THR A 237 -8.03 11.28 -29.84
N GLY A 238 -7.91 12.20 -28.87
CA GLY A 238 -8.78 12.23 -27.69
C GLY A 238 -8.24 11.49 -26.45
N VAL A 239 -6.92 11.41 -26.25
CA VAL A 239 -6.34 10.77 -25.03
C VAL A 239 -6.94 11.31 -23.73
N CYS A 240 -7.20 12.62 -23.68
CA CYS A 240 -7.82 13.30 -22.53
C CYS A 240 -9.33 13.48 -22.67
N GLU A 241 -9.98 12.84 -23.65
CA GLU A 241 -11.45 12.82 -23.73
C GLU A 241 -12.03 12.14 -22.48
N GLY A 242 -13.09 12.73 -21.94
CA GLY A 242 -13.73 12.28 -20.70
C GLY A 242 -12.89 12.48 -19.43
N PHE A 243 -11.69 13.08 -19.50
CA PHE A 243 -10.94 13.46 -18.31
C PHE A 243 -11.69 14.56 -17.55
N PRO A 244 -11.79 14.51 -16.21
CA PRO A 244 -12.57 15.48 -15.45
C PRO A 244 -11.90 16.85 -15.45
N ASN A 245 -12.71 17.91 -15.45
CA ASN A 245 -12.26 19.24 -15.08
C ASN A 245 -11.64 19.20 -13.66
N THR A 246 -10.40 19.67 -13.50
CA THR A 246 -9.66 19.71 -12.22
C THR A 246 -9.54 21.11 -11.62
N ASP A 247 -10.43 22.04 -11.97
CA ASP A 247 -10.44 23.39 -11.38
C ASP A 247 -10.51 23.34 -9.85
N GLY A 248 -9.69 24.18 -9.20
CA GLY A 248 -9.51 24.22 -7.75
C GLY A 248 -8.58 23.14 -7.18
N ILE A 249 -8.20 22.13 -7.97
CA ILE A 249 -7.41 20.98 -7.51
C ILE A 249 -5.93 21.15 -7.89
N MET A 250 -5.02 20.69 -7.05
CA MET A 250 -3.57 20.71 -7.25
C MET A 250 -2.96 19.37 -6.88
N LEU A 251 -2.27 18.71 -7.82
CA LEU A 251 -1.50 17.50 -7.56
C LEU A 251 -0.10 17.86 -7.04
N VAL A 252 0.26 17.25 -5.91
CA VAL A 252 1.61 17.25 -5.34
C VAL A 252 2.11 15.81 -5.37
N MET A 253 2.97 15.47 -6.35
CA MET A 253 3.51 14.13 -6.52
C MET A 253 4.93 14.02 -5.95
N LYS A 254 5.11 13.13 -4.97
CA LYS A 254 6.40 12.84 -4.31
C LYS A 254 7.17 11.72 -5.02
N THR A 255 8.48 11.85 -5.11
CA THR A 255 9.40 10.76 -5.47
C THR A 255 10.71 10.84 -4.65
N GLY A 256 11.67 9.96 -4.94
CA GLY A 256 13.07 10.11 -4.55
C GLY A 256 13.96 10.10 -5.80
N ALA A 257 15.09 10.80 -5.77
CA ALA A 257 15.90 11.08 -6.95
C ALA A 257 16.60 9.83 -7.54
N THR A 258 16.64 8.75 -6.78
CA THR A 258 17.07 7.40 -7.19
C THR A 258 15.99 6.63 -7.97
N GLU A 259 14.71 6.98 -7.79
CA GLU A 259 13.56 6.34 -8.44
C GLU A 259 12.88 7.21 -9.50
N ALA A 260 13.13 8.53 -9.50
CA ALA A 260 12.44 9.52 -10.33
C ALA A 260 12.39 9.12 -11.83
N PHE A 261 13.53 8.73 -12.40
CA PHE A 261 13.65 8.30 -13.81
C PHE A 261 13.01 6.93 -14.10
N THR A 262 12.70 6.14 -13.08
CA THR A 262 12.03 4.83 -13.20
C THR A 262 10.52 4.96 -13.06
N LYS A 263 10.06 5.74 -12.07
CA LYS A 263 8.63 5.83 -11.70
C LYS A 263 7.87 6.97 -12.40
N LEU A 264 8.42 8.18 -12.47
CA LEU A 264 7.68 9.34 -13.02
C LEU A 264 7.31 9.22 -14.52
N PRO A 265 8.13 8.64 -15.42
CA PRO A 265 7.76 8.54 -16.84
C PRO A 265 6.44 7.81 -17.10
N ALA A 266 6.09 6.81 -16.28
CA ALA A 266 4.81 6.11 -16.40
C ALA A 266 3.62 7.04 -16.14
N HIS A 267 3.72 7.95 -15.17
CA HIS A 267 2.67 8.95 -14.89
C HIS A 267 2.63 10.06 -15.95
N LEU A 268 3.81 10.56 -16.37
CA LEU A 268 3.96 11.60 -17.39
C LEU A 268 3.40 11.19 -18.76
N LEU A 269 3.48 9.90 -19.10
CA LEU A 269 2.93 9.32 -20.33
C LEU A 269 1.47 8.83 -20.20
N THR A 270 0.89 8.88 -18.99
CA THR A 270 -0.49 8.42 -18.71
C THR A 270 -1.36 9.57 -18.19
N SER A 271 -1.74 9.60 -16.92
CA SER A 271 -2.76 10.54 -16.42
C SER A 271 -2.30 12.00 -16.36
N LEU A 272 -1.00 12.26 -16.16
CA LEU A 272 -0.49 13.62 -16.01
C LEU A 272 -0.49 14.42 -17.32
N GLN A 273 -0.58 13.76 -18.48
CA GLN A 273 -0.71 14.45 -19.77
C GLN A 273 -2.04 15.19 -19.93
N CYS A 274 -3.00 14.94 -19.03
CA CYS A 274 -4.33 15.53 -19.01
C CYS A 274 -4.56 16.52 -17.85
N LEU A 275 -3.50 16.88 -17.11
CA LEU A 275 -3.52 17.89 -16.07
C LEU A 275 -2.79 19.16 -16.56
N ASP A 276 -3.44 20.32 -16.43
CA ASP A 276 -2.85 21.60 -16.84
C ASP A 276 -1.72 22.09 -15.93
N ASP A 277 -1.72 21.67 -14.65
CA ASP A 277 -0.83 22.20 -13.60
C ASP A 277 -0.65 21.17 -12.46
N TYR A 278 0.60 20.83 -12.13
CA TYR A 278 0.98 19.93 -11.04
C TYR A 278 2.41 20.20 -10.55
N LEU A 279 2.73 19.70 -9.35
CA LEU A 279 4.05 19.83 -8.71
C LEU A 279 4.69 18.45 -8.55
N LEU A 280 5.95 18.32 -8.96
CA LEU A 280 6.79 17.12 -8.76
C LEU A 280 7.87 17.44 -7.74
N PHE A 281 7.94 16.69 -6.64
CA PHE A 281 8.84 16.95 -5.51
C PHE A 281 9.71 15.73 -5.17
N SER A 282 10.97 15.98 -4.78
CA SER A 282 11.98 14.96 -4.54
C SER A 282 13.03 15.40 -3.50
N ASP A 283 13.97 14.53 -3.20
CA ASP A 283 15.19 14.78 -2.41
C ASP A 283 16.38 15.29 -3.24
N LEU A 284 16.13 15.75 -4.49
CA LEU A 284 17.10 16.42 -5.34
C LEU A 284 16.40 17.25 -6.43
N ASP A 285 16.94 18.41 -6.80
CA ASP A 285 16.51 19.18 -7.97
C ASP A 285 16.91 18.39 -9.25
N GLN A 286 15.92 17.91 -10.01
CA GLN A 286 16.11 17.08 -11.19
C GLN A 286 15.21 17.54 -12.35
N GLN A 287 15.52 17.12 -13.57
CA GLN A 287 14.71 17.44 -14.75
C GLN A 287 14.57 16.20 -15.66
N ILE A 288 13.33 15.93 -16.08
CA ILE A 288 12.99 14.91 -17.08
C ILE A 288 12.32 15.64 -18.25
N ASP A 289 13.01 15.77 -19.39
CA ASP A 289 12.54 16.59 -20.53
C ASP A 289 12.13 18.01 -20.07
N LYS A 290 10.88 18.46 -20.30
CA LYS A 290 10.34 19.75 -19.85
C LYS A 290 9.86 19.76 -18.39
N TYR A 291 9.89 18.62 -17.70
CA TYR A 291 9.31 18.45 -16.37
C TYR A 291 10.37 18.67 -15.29
N GLN A 292 10.25 19.78 -14.57
CA GLN A 292 11.07 20.06 -13.39
C GLN A 292 10.57 19.25 -12.19
N ILE A 293 11.51 18.65 -11.47
CA ILE A 293 11.31 18.00 -10.19
C ILE A 293 12.07 18.84 -9.17
N TYR A 294 11.39 19.34 -8.14
CA TYR A 294 12.00 20.27 -7.19
C TYR A 294 12.52 19.54 -5.95
N ASP A 295 13.72 19.93 -5.52
CA ASP A 295 14.26 19.61 -4.22
C ASP A 295 13.40 20.27 -3.13
N VAL A 296 12.90 19.48 -2.19
CA VAL A 296 12.23 19.98 -0.97
C VAL A 296 13.08 19.81 0.28
N LEU A 297 14.31 19.28 0.19
CA LEU A 297 15.22 19.08 1.31
C LEU A 297 16.43 20.05 1.31
N LYS A 298 16.67 20.78 0.23
CA LYS A 298 17.74 21.80 0.13
C LYS A 298 17.73 22.85 1.24
N ASP A 299 16.54 23.25 1.69
CA ASP A 299 16.33 24.27 2.72
C ASP A 299 16.32 23.69 4.16
N VAL A 300 16.58 22.38 4.33
CA VAL A 300 16.78 21.75 5.65
C VAL A 300 18.04 22.31 6.33
N LYS A 301 17.87 22.73 7.58
CA LYS A 301 18.90 23.44 8.38
C LYS A 301 20.01 22.51 8.88
N ASP A 302 21.19 23.08 9.16
CA ASP A 302 22.40 22.35 9.56
C ASP A 302 22.40 21.83 11.01
N ASP A 303 21.39 22.10 11.83
CA ASP A 303 21.13 21.43 13.12
C ASP A 303 20.27 20.17 12.97
N VAL A 304 19.46 20.10 11.92
CA VAL A 304 18.86 18.85 11.43
C VAL A 304 19.90 18.03 10.67
N ARG A 305 20.49 18.55 9.59
CA ARG A 305 21.27 17.77 8.62
C ARG A 305 22.60 17.22 9.15
N ARG A 306 23.31 17.98 9.98
CA ARG A 306 24.73 17.71 10.32
C ARG A 306 24.89 16.51 11.25
N GLY A 307 25.65 15.52 10.81
CA GLY A 307 26.03 14.34 11.59
C GLY A 307 24.93 13.28 11.73
N ARG A 308 23.85 13.37 10.93
CA ARG A 308 22.76 12.39 10.90
C ARG A 308 22.86 11.51 9.65
N LYS A 309 22.81 10.19 9.85
CA LYS A 309 22.93 9.22 8.76
C LYS A 309 21.75 9.23 7.80
N GLU A 310 20.58 9.71 8.23
CA GLU A 310 19.44 9.88 7.31
C GLU A 310 19.76 10.83 6.14
N PHE A 311 20.74 11.73 6.30
CA PHE A 311 21.19 12.64 5.24
C PHE A 311 22.44 12.15 4.50
N ASP A 312 22.97 10.94 4.80
CA ASP A 312 24.10 10.36 4.04
C ASP A 312 23.70 10.12 2.57
N LEU A 313 22.46 9.66 2.33
CA LEU A 313 21.88 9.52 0.99
C LEU A 313 21.75 10.89 0.29
N TYR A 314 21.10 11.87 0.93
CA TYR A 314 20.97 13.24 0.39
C TYR A 314 22.33 13.85 0.01
N LYS A 315 23.34 13.66 0.88
CA LYS A 315 24.70 14.10 0.59
C LYS A 315 25.28 13.40 -0.63
N ALA A 316 25.18 12.07 -0.72
CA ALA A 316 25.65 11.32 -1.88
C ALA A 316 24.90 11.69 -3.17
N GLN A 317 23.63 12.10 -3.08
CA GLN A 317 22.84 12.55 -4.22
C GLN A 317 23.29 13.92 -4.73
N VAL A 318 23.46 14.89 -3.83
CA VAL A 318 23.90 16.27 -4.15
C VAL A 318 25.36 16.33 -4.60
N ASP A 319 26.25 15.54 -3.98
CA ASP A 319 27.66 15.48 -4.37
C ASP A 319 27.90 14.73 -5.71
N CYS A 320 26.86 14.09 -6.30
CA CYS A 320 27.01 13.21 -7.46
C CYS A 320 27.16 13.97 -8.80
N PRO A 321 28.30 13.88 -9.51
CA PRO A 321 28.51 14.58 -10.79
C PRO A 321 28.03 13.77 -12.01
N ILE A 322 27.32 12.66 -11.79
CA ILE A 322 26.95 11.63 -12.79
C ILE A 322 25.53 11.09 -12.47
N PRO A 323 24.94 10.17 -13.26
CA PRO A 323 23.64 9.60 -12.92
C PRO A 323 23.60 8.90 -11.55
N GLN A 324 22.55 9.18 -10.78
CA GLN A 324 22.41 8.82 -9.35
C GLN A 324 22.71 7.34 -9.03
N GLN A 325 22.32 6.42 -9.92
CA GLN A 325 22.55 4.98 -9.80
C GLN A 325 24.01 4.56 -9.54
N TYR A 326 24.99 5.42 -9.88
CA TYR A 326 26.41 5.17 -9.66
C TYR A 326 26.91 5.65 -8.29
N CYS A 327 26.33 6.74 -7.76
CA CYS A 327 26.73 7.33 -6.47
C CYS A 327 25.97 6.69 -5.29
N THR A 328 24.72 6.28 -5.50
CA THR A 328 23.88 5.61 -4.50
C THR A 328 23.90 4.08 -4.66
N ALA A 329 24.91 3.52 -5.34
CA ALA A 329 24.93 2.13 -5.78
C ALA A 329 24.89 1.10 -4.64
N ASP A 330 25.48 1.45 -3.50
CA ASP A 330 25.58 0.64 -2.27
C ASP A 330 24.53 1.04 -1.21
N MET A 331 23.66 2.01 -1.52
CA MET A 331 22.58 2.47 -0.64
C MET A 331 21.30 1.69 -0.89
N THR A 332 20.46 1.60 0.14
CA THR A 332 19.28 0.72 0.17
C THR A 332 17.98 1.51 0.20
N GLY A 333 16.86 0.83 -0.06
CA GLY A 333 15.51 1.41 0.13
C GLY A 333 15.25 1.90 1.56
N LYS A 334 15.95 1.35 2.57
CA LYS A 334 15.89 1.84 3.95
C LYS A 334 16.53 3.21 4.10
N ASP A 335 17.60 3.51 3.38
CA ASP A 335 18.26 4.82 3.39
C ASP A 335 17.38 5.86 2.70
N GLY A 336 16.69 5.45 1.61
CA GLY A 336 15.60 6.22 1.00
C GLY A 336 14.48 6.54 1.99
N TRP A 337 13.93 5.54 2.68
CA TRP A 337 12.86 5.73 3.68
C TRP A 337 13.29 6.62 4.86
N ASN A 338 14.53 6.45 5.34
CA ASN A 338 15.10 7.27 6.42
C ASN A 338 15.17 8.76 6.05
N LEU A 339 15.42 9.08 4.78
CA LEU A 339 15.44 10.45 4.25
C LEU A 339 14.03 10.98 3.94
N ASP A 340 13.16 10.13 3.39
CA ASP A 340 11.85 10.50 2.88
C ASP A 340 10.93 11.12 3.94
N LYS A 341 11.04 10.68 5.20
CA LYS A 341 10.26 11.22 6.34
C LYS A 341 10.34 12.75 6.49
N TYR A 342 11.45 13.38 6.06
CA TYR A 342 11.64 14.82 6.14
C TYR A 342 10.83 15.59 5.07
N LYS A 343 10.60 15.00 3.88
CA LYS A 343 9.98 15.70 2.74
C LYS A 343 8.59 16.26 3.03
N PHE A 344 7.80 15.55 3.86
CA PHE A 344 6.36 15.76 4.00
C PHE A 344 5.97 17.20 4.34
N LEU A 345 6.64 17.84 5.31
CA LEU A 345 6.27 19.21 5.72
C LEU A 345 6.90 20.27 4.82
N HIS A 346 8.10 20.04 4.28
CA HIS A 346 8.67 20.92 3.24
C HIS A 346 7.81 20.93 1.97
N MET A 347 7.22 19.80 1.57
CA MET A 347 6.23 19.76 0.48
C MET A 347 4.99 20.61 0.77
N VAL A 348 4.56 20.76 2.03
CA VAL A 348 3.41 21.62 2.39
C VAL A 348 3.76 23.09 2.21
N GLU A 349 4.91 23.51 2.75
CA GLU A 349 5.41 24.87 2.57
C GLU A 349 5.60 25.20 1.08
N LYS A 350 6.27 24.32 0.33
CA LYS A 350 6.59 24.52 -1.09
C LYS A 350 5.35 24.49 -1.99
N ALA A 351 4.40 23.59 -1.75
CA ALA A 351 3.13 23.58 -2.49
C ALA A 351 2.30 24.85 -2.24
N TRP A 352 2.26 25.33 -0.99
CA TRP A 352 1.55 26.56 -0.66
C TRP A 352 2.25 27.81 -1.22
N GLU A 353 3.59 27.87 -1.20
CA GLU A 353 4.36 28.96 -1.83
C GLU A 353 4.13 29.02 -3.34
N MET A 354 4.26 27.87 -4.02
CA MET A 354 4.26 27.82 -5.49
C MET A 354 2.86 27.87 -6.11
N ARG A 355 1.82 27.42 -5.39
CA ARG A 355 0.43 27.27 -5.87
C ARG A 355 -0.63 27.60 -4.80
N PRO A 356 -0.57 28.77 -4.14
CA PRO A 356 -1.48 29.12 -3.05
C PRO A 356 -2.95 29.17 -3.49
N ASN A 357 -3.85 29.09 -2.51
CA ASN A 357 -5.31 29.28 -2.67
C ASN A 357 -6.05 28.29 -3.59
N LYS A 358 -5.45 27.14 -3.92
CA LYS A 358 -6.18 25.98 -4.47
C LYS A 358 -7.16 25.44 -3.42
N GLU A 359 -8.32 24.95 -3.83
CA GLU A 359 -9.37 24.38 -2.96
C GLU A 359 -8.94 23.02 -2.37
N TRP A 360 -8.29 22.18 -3.18
CA TRP A 360 -7.81 20.86 -2.79
C TRP A 360 -6.37 20.63 -3.22
N TYR A 361 -5.56 20.14 -2.30
CA TYR A 361 -4.21 19.63 -2.57
C TYR A 361 -4.28 18.10 -2.45
N VAL A 362 -3.98 17.41 -3.55
CA VAL A 362 -3.92 15.96 -3.67
C VAL A 362 -2.47 15.54 -3.57
N PHE A 363 -2.12 14.80 -2.54
CA PHE A 363 -0.79 14.24 -2.37
C PHE A 363 -0.80 12.78 -2.81
N ALA A 364 0.18 12.41 -3.63
CA ALA A 364 0.38 11.07 -4.16
C ALA A 364 1.88 10.79 -4.32
N GLU A 365 2.26 9.52 -4.44
CA GLU A 365 3.64 9.11 -4.66
C GLU A 365 3.83 8.57 -6.08
N ALA A 366 5.06 8.49 -6.57
CA ALA A 366 5.35 8.06 -7.95
C ALA A 366 5.00 6.58 -8.23
N ASP A 367 4.63 5.80 -7.22
CA ASP A 367 4.03 4.45 -7.30
C ASP A 367 2.57 4.42 -6.78
N THR A 368 1.89 5.57 -6.78
CA THR A 368 0.46 5.72 -6.47
C THR A 368 -0.31 6.13 -7.72
N TYR A 369 -1.12 5.22 -8.29
CA TYR A 369 -2.02 5.56 -9.39
C TYR A 369 -3.24 6.33 -8.88
N VAL A 370 -3.71 7.33 -9.64
CA VAL A 370 -4.87 8.19 -9.29
C VAL A 370 -5.98 8.03 -10.32
N PHE A 371 -7.13 7.52 -9.88
CA PHE A 371 -8.36 7.39 -10.67
C PHE A 371 -9.08 8.75 -10.73
N TRP A 372 -8.57 9.68 -11.54
CA TRP A 372 -9.03 11.07 -11.61
C TRP A 372 -10.55 11.25 -11.72
N PRO A 373 -11.29 10.53 -12.60
CA PRO A 373 -12.76 10.67 -12.69
C PRO A 373 -13.46 10.36 -11.35
N ASN A 374 -12.96 9.38 -10.61
CA ASN A 374 -13.49 9.01 -9.30
C ASN A 374 -13.12 10.03 -8.22
N LEU A 375 -11.85 10.48 -8.18
CA LEU A 375 -11.37 11.43 -7.17
C LEU A 375 -12.06 12.80 -7.29
N VAL A 376 -12.16 13.34 -8.50
CA VAL A 376 -12.84 14.63 -8.73
C VAL A 376 -14.33 14.53 -8.39
N TRP A 377 -14.99 13.41 -8.71
CA TRP A 377 -16.38 13.20 -8.30
C TRP A 377 -16.50 13.15 -6.77
N TYR A 378 -15.63 12.41 -6.08
CA TYR A 378 -15.64 12.27 -4.63
C TYR A 378 -15.46 13.60 -3.91
N LEU A 379 -14.45 14.38 -4.29
CA LEU A 379 -14.20 15.72 -3.72
C LEU A 379 -15.42 16.63 -3.86
N ARG A 380 -16.07 16.63 -5.04
CA ARG A 380 -17.20 17.53 -5.34
C ARG A 380 -18.57 17.07 -4.83
N ASN A 381 -18.75 15.78 -4.50
CA ASN A 381 -20.06 15.21 -4.17
C ASN A 381 -20.14 14.52 -2.80
N LYS A 382 -19.00 14.23 -2.15
CA LYS A 382 -18.95 13.48 -0.88
C LYS A 382 -18.08 14.12 0.20
N VAL A 383 -17.09 14.92 -0.15
CA VAL A 383 -16.26 15.62 0.84
C VAL A 383 -16.87 16.99 1.15
N ASN A 384 -17.26 17.21 2.41
CA ASN A 384 -17.75 18.52 2.84
C ASN A 384 -16.58 19.51 2.98
N GLY A 385 -16.33 20.31 1.93
CA GLY A 385 -15.27 21.32 1.93
C GLY A 385 -15.39 22.36 3.06
N THR A 386 -16.60 22.65 3.55
CA THR A 386 -16.81 23.62 4.65
C THR A 386 -16.20 23.17 5.99
N GLU A 387 -15.99 21.85 6.17
CA GLU A 387 -15.26 21.30 7.32
C GLU A 387 -13.74 21.41 7.17
N THR A 388 -13.25 21.92 6.04
CA THR A 388 -11.84 22.06 5.68
C THR A 388 -11.00 20.79 5.97
N PRO A 389 -11.39 19.60 5.46
CA PRO A 389 -10.88 18.34 5.98
C PRO A 389 -9.47 17.96 5.48
N TYR A 390 -8.87 17.01 6.19
CA TYR A 390 -7.76 16.15 5.76
C TYR A 390 -8.34 14.75 5.62
N VAL A 391 -8.17 14.08 4.48
CA VAL A 391 -8.84 12.80 4.17
C VAL A 391 -7.86 11.83 3.51
N GLY A 392 -7.91 10.55 3.88
CA GLY A 392 -7.12 9.49 3.23
C GLY A 392 -7.43 8.11 3.79
N SER A 393 -6.53 7.15 3.60
CA SER A 393 -6.58 5.84 4.27
C SER A 393 -6.00 5.97 5.69
N VAL A 394 -6.83 5.88 6.73
CA VAL A 394 -6.38 6.11 8.12
C VAL A 394 -5.61 4.92 8.68
N ALA A 395 -4.38 5.19 9.10
CA ALA A 395 -3.52 4.35 9.92
C ALA A 395 -3.37 4.95 11.34
N MET A 396 -2.82 4.16 12.28
CA MET A 396 -2.69 4.54 13.70
C MET A 396 -1.26 4.31 14.19
N LEU A 397 -0.65 5.34 14.80
CA LEU A 397 0.66 5.26 15.45
C LEU A 397 0.62 6.05 16.76
N LYS A 398 1.18 5.49 17.85
CA LYS A 398 1.23 6.13 19.18
C LYS A 398 -0.13 6.70 19.67
N GLY A 399 -1.23 6.04 19.30
CA GLY A 399 -2.60 6.46 19.63
C GLY A 399 -3.14 7.66 18.84
N LYS A 400 -2.47 8.08 17.76
CA LYS A 400 -2.91 9.15 16.85
C LYS A 400 -3.28 8.57 15.47
N PRO A 401 -4.38 9.03 14.86
CA PRO A 401 -4.69 8.71 13.47
C PRO A 401 -3.90 9.60 12.51
N PHE A 402 -3.48 9.04 11.38
CA PHE A 402 -2.86 9.75 10.25
C PHE A 402 -3.31 9.13 8.92
N ALA A 403 -3.26 9.86 7.80
CA ALA A 403 -3.44 9.24 6.50
C ALA A 403 -2.12 8.57 6.09
N HIS A 404 -2.17 7.30 5.67
CA HIS A 404 -1.02 6.60 5.15
C HIS A 404 -0.52 7.28 3.86
N GLY A 405 0.73 7.77 3.87
CA GLY A 405 1.27 8.66 2.84
C GLY A 405 1.18 8.07 1.44
N GLY A 406 1.66 6.84 1.27
CA GLY A 406 1.67 6.12 0.01
C GLY A 406 0.29 5.89 -0.59
N SER A 407 -0.72 5.63 0.25
CA SER A 407 -2.12 5.50 -0.22
C SER A 407 -2.67 6.77 -0.86
N GLY A 408 -1.97 7.89 -0.75
CA GLY A 408 -2.45 9.19 -1.17
C GLY A 408 -3.48 9.78 -0.21
N TYR A 409 -3.54 11.09 -0.18
CA TYR A 409 -4.41 11.85 0.71
C TYR A 409 -4.74 13.22 0.13
N VAL A 410 -5.76 13.87 0.68
CA VAL A 410 -6.19 15.21 0.27
C VAL A 410 -6.29 16.14 1.47
N ILE A 411 -5.84 17.38 1.29
CA ILE A 411 -5.93 18.45 2.28
C ILE A 411 -6.66 19.64 1.64
N HIS A 412 -7.70 20.14 2.31
CA HIS A 412 -8.41 21.35 1.87
C HIS A 412 -7.52 22.60 1.99
N GLY A 413 -7.68 23.54 1.06
CA GLY A 413 -6.85 24.74 0.92
C GLY A 413 -6.78 25.63 2.16
N ASP A 414 -7.87 25.75 2.91
CA ASP A 414 -7.86 26.48 4.20
C ASP A 414 -7.00 25.81 5.28
N THR A 415 -6.88 24.48 5.24
CA THR A 415 -6.05 23.72 6.18
C THR A 415 -4.59 23.80 5.75
N MET A 416 -4.29 23.65 4.45
CA MET A 416 -2.96 23.95 3.90
C MET A 416 -2.50 25.37 4.24
N ARG A 417 -3.36 26.39 4.10
CA ARG A 417 -3.06 27.77 4.49
C ARG A 417 -2.70 27.88 5.97
N LYS A 418 -3.45 27.23 6.85
CA LYS A 418 -3.18 27.23 8.30
C LYS A 418 -1.87 26.51 8.63
N MET A 419 -1.55 25.42 7.94
CA MET A 419 -0.28 24.72 8.12
C MET A 419 0.89 25.63 7.71
N ALA A 420 0.83 26.24 6.52
CA ALA A 420 1.83 27.22 6.06
C ALA A 420 1.85 28.55 6.86
N GLN A 421 0.99 28.69 7.88
CA GLN A 421 1.01 29.78 8.87
C GLN A 421 1.57 29.34 10.23
N ILE A 422 1.88 28.05 10.43
CA ILE A 422 2.63 27.57 11.60
C ILE A 422 4.08 28.07 11.46
N PRO A 423 4.61 28.85 12.43
CA PRO A 423 5.97 29.37 12.32
C PRO A 423 7.00 28.25 12.27
N ASP A 424 7.90 28.31 11.28
CA ASP A 424 9.01 27.38 11.11
C ASP A 424 8.55 25.91 10.95
N LEU A 425 7.39 25.69 10.31
CA LEU A 425 6.67 24.40 10.23
C LEU A 425 7.59 23.23 9.89
N ALA A 426 8.29 23.29 8.76
CA ALA A 426 9.06 22.14 8.29
C ALA A 426 10.20 21.81 9.26
N HIS A 427 11.01 22.80 9.62
CA HIS A 427 12.11 22.62 10.59
C HIS A 427 11.65 22.15 11.97
N LYS A 428 10.50 22.64 12.46
CA LYS A 428 9.87 22.19 13.72
C LYS A 428 9.57 20.69 13.69
N TYR A 429 9.10 20.15 12.57
CA TYR A 429 8.81 18.73 12.42
C TYR A 429 10.03 17.91 11.99
N ASP A 430 11.00 18.48 11.28
CA ASP A 430 12.30 17.86 11.02
C ASP A 430 13.00 17.46 12.33
N MET A 431 13.05 18.38 13.30
CA MET A 431 13.61 18.10 14.62
C MET A 431 12.85 16.97 15.35
N MET A 432 11.55 16.81 15.09
CA MET A 432 10.73 15.71 15.61
C MET A 432 10.99 14.39 14.86
N ALA A 433 11.20 14.45 13.55
CA ALA A 433 11.52 13.31 12.67
C ALA A 433 12.81 12.58 13.09
N THR A 434 13.72 13.26 13.76
CA THR A 434 14.94 12.64 14.33
C THR A 434 14.66 11.55 15.37
N HIS A 435 13.44 11.48 15.92
CA HIS A 435 12.99 10.47 16.89
C HIS A 435 11.71 9.73 16.46
N GLU A 436 11.25 9.92 15.21
CA GLU A 436 10.02 9.36 14.66
C GLU A 436 10.29 8.64 13.31
N CYS A 437 9.45 7.65 12.99
CA CYS A 437 9.68 6.76 11.84
C CYS A 437 9.24 7.32 10.49
N CYS A 438 8.23 8.21 10.50
CA CYS A 438 7.25 8.28 9.41
C CYS A 438 6.79 9.73 9.22
N GLY A 439 6.95 10.28 8.01
CA GLY A 439 6.64 11.69 7.71
C GLY A 439 5.14 11.99 7.60
N ASP A 440 4.33 11.00 7.25
CA ASP A 440 2.86 11.08 7.17
C ASP A 440 2.18 11.14 8.55
N TYR A 441 2.77 10.49 9.55
CA TYR A 441 2.45 10.70 10.96
C TYR A 441 2.72 12.15 11.40
N LEU A 442 3.89 12.71 11.04
CA LEU A 442 4.26 14.10 11.36
C LEU A 442 3.36 15.12 10.64
N MET A 443 3.03 14.87 9.37
CA MET A 443 2.00 15.59 8.61
C MET A 443 0.67 15.63 9.39
N SER A 444 0.22 14.51 9.96
CA SER A 444 -1.01 14.49 10.76
C SER A 444 -0.88 15.27 12.07
N LEU A 445 0.28 15.27 12.72
CA LEU A 445 0.52 16.12 13.89
C LEU A 445 0.42 17.61 13.53
N ALA A 446 1.00 18.03 12.40
CA ALA A 446 0.89 19.40 11.90
C ALA A 446 -0.57 19.78 11.55
N VAL A 447 -1.34 18.88 10.93
CA VAL A 447 -2.78 19.09 10.70
C VAL A 447 -3.54 19.27 12.03
N MET A 448 -3.15 18.57 13.10
CA MET A 448 -3.79 18.73 14.42
C MET A 448 -3.61 20.13 15.02
N GLU A 449 -2.51 20.83 14.74
CA GLU A 449 -2.32 22.21 15.19
C GLU A 449 -3.27 23.21 14.49
N THR A 450 -3.79 22.87 13.31
CA THR A 450 -4.83 23.68 12.62
C THR A 450 -6.24 23.54 13.21
N GLY A 451 -6.40 22.68 14.22
CA GLY A 451 -7.69 22.28 14.79
C GLY A 451 -8.43 21.22 13.96
N LYS A 452 -7.71 20.41 13.17
CA LYS A 452 -8.27 19.40 12.27
C LYS A 452 -7.70 18.01 12.59
N LYS A 453 -8.30 16.96 12.01
CA LYS A 453 -7.84 15.58 12.11
C LYS A 453 -8.04 14.92 10.75
N VAL A 454 -7.32 13.84 10.49
CA VAL A 454 -7.60 12.98 9.34
C VAL A 454 -9.00 12.35 9.47
N LYS A 455 -9.71 12.24 8.35
CA LYS A 455 -10.93 11.48 8.17
C LYS A 455 -10.69 10.21 7.34
N GLN A 456 -11.39 9.14 7.69
CA GLN A 456 -11.26 7.83 7.04
C GLN A 456 -12.04 7.76 5.73
N ALA A 457 -11.35 7.36 4.66
CA ALA A 457 -11.90 7.10 3.33
C ALA A 457 -11.37 5.80 2.68
N HIS A 458 -10.66 4.95 3.44
CA HIS A 458 -10.39 3.55 3.07
C HIS A 458 -11.72 2.78 2.81
N PRO A 459 -11.78 1.85 1.82
CA PRO A 459 -10.71 1.37 0.94
C PRO A 459 -10.57 2.17 -0.36
N MET A 460 -11.17 3.36 -0.45
CA MET A 460 -11.23 4.12 -1.70
C MET A 460 -9.91 4.85 -1.96
N PHE A 461 -9.33 5.48 -0.93
CA PHE A 461 -7.87 5.61 -0.90
C PHE A 461 -7.30 4.25 -0.47
N ASN A 462 -6.38 3.69 -1.27
CA ASN A 462 -5.93 2.31 -1.08
C ASN A 462 -4.41 2.19 -1.01
N GLY A 463 -3.91 1.39 -0.05
CA GLY A 463 -2.48 1.07 0.09
C GLY A 463 -2.04 -0.14 -0.75
N GLU A 464 -3.00 -0.87 -1.32
CA GLU A 464 -2.76 -2.12 -2.04
C GLU A 464 -2.78 -1.90 -3.56
N LYS A 465 -2.01 -2.73 -4.27
CA LYS A 465 -2.02 -2.81 -5.74
C LYS A 465 -2.88 -3.97 -6.25
N PRO A 466 -3.24 -4.06 -7.56
CA PRO A 466 -4.20 -5.06 -8.06
C PRO A 466 -3.87 -6.53 -7.75
N VAL A 467 -2.60 -6.85 -7.46
CA VAL A 467 -2.15 -8.19 -7.05
C VAL A 467 -2.18 -8.44 -5.53
N THR A 468 -2.18 -7.39 -4.70
CA THR A 468 -2.24 -7.52 -3.22
C THR A 468 -3.58 -7.10 -2.62
N LEU A 469 -4.44 -6.40 -3.38
CA LEU A 469 -5.77 -5.94 -2.99
C LEU A 469 -6.66 -7.10 -2.48
N PRO A 470 -7.11 -7.10 -1.21
CA PRO A 470 -7.99 -8.14 -0.68
C PRO A 470 -9.43 -7.97 -1.18
N PHE A 471 -9.85 -8.86 -2.07
CA PHE A 471 -11.26 -8.99 -2.50
C PHE A 471 -12.06 -9.81 -1.49
N GLY A 472 -13.28 -9.39 -1.16
CA GLY A 472 -14.13 -10.13 -0.22
C GLY A 472 -15.31 -9.31 0.27
N ASN A 473 -15.94 -9.74 1.38
CA ASN A 473 -17.16 -9.07 1.89
C ASN A 473 -16.96 -7.60 2.25
N ASN A 474 -15.75 -7.19 2.62
CA ASN A 474 -15.43 -5.83 3.07
C ASN A 474 -15.07 -4.90 1.88
N HIS A 475 -14.57 -5.44 0.77
CA HIS A 475 -14.10 -4.68 -0.40
C HIS A 475 -14.56 -5.34 -1.71
N TRP A 476 -15.51 -4.71 -2.40
CA TRP A 476 -16.00 -5.19 -3.70
C TRP A 476 -16.68 -4.09 -4.51
N CYS A 477 -17.56 -3.33 -3.87
CA CYS A 477 -18.49 -2.39 -4.51
C CYS A 477 -18.02 -0.93 -4.41
N GLU A 478 -17.07 -0.69 -3.52
CA GLU A 478 -16.37 0.56 -3.28
C GLU A 478 -15.62 1.04 -4.54
N PRO A 479 -15.74 2.33 -4.91
CA PRO A 479 -14.89 2.95 -5.90
C PRO A 479 -13.44 3.08 -5.44
N LEU A 480 -12.51 3.10 -6.40
CA LEU A 480 -11.09 3.39 -6.16
C LEU A 480 -10.80 4.87 -6.48
N LEU A 481 -10.12 5.57 -5.58
CA LEU A 481 -9.56 6.90 -5.80
C LEU A 481 -8.07 6.79 -6.12
N THR A 482 -7.39 5.92 -5.39
CA THR A 482 -5.97 5.62 -5.53
C THR A 482 -5.68 4.14 -5.32
N MET A 483 -4.53 3.69 -5.83
CA MET A 483 -3.91 2.40 -5.51
C MET A 483 -2.39 2.60 -5.44
N HIS A 484 -1.70 1.91 -4.54
CA HIS A 484 -0.30 2.20 -4.17
C HIS A 484 0.60 0.97 -4.20
N HIS A 485 1.92 1.20 -4.11
CA HIS A 485 3.01 0.27 -4.45
C HIS A 485 2.92 -0.26 -5.88
N MET A 486 2.32 0.52 -6.78
CA MET A 486 2.16 0.18 -8.19
C MET A 486 3.44 0.49 -8.96
N ASP A 487 4.00 -0.53 -9.59
CA ASP A 487 5.18 -0.37 -10.44
C ASP A 487 4.84 0.33 -11.78
N PRO A 488 5.84 0.75 -12.58
CA PRO A 488 5.60 1.44 -13.85
C PRO A 488 4.75 0.66 -14.87
N GLU A 489 4.79 -0.68 -14.85
CA GLU A 489 3.94 -1.49 -15.72
C GLU A 489 2.49 -1.45 -15.21
N GLU A 490 2.28 -1.60 -13.91
CA GLU A 490 0.97 -1.54 -13.28
C GLU A 490 0.29 -0.17 -13.41
N VAL A 491 1.04 0.93 -13.31
CA VAL A 491 0.56 2.30 -13.61
C VAL A 491 0.08 2.41 -15.07
N SER A 492 0.86 1.90 -16.02
CA SER A 492 0.49 1.86 -17.44
C SER A 492 -0.75 0.98 -17.69
N ASN A 493 -0.81 -0.20 -17.04
CA ASN A 493 -1.91 -1.14 -17.13
C ASN A 493 -3.22 -0.58 -16.54
N ALA A 494 -3.16 0.21 -15.46
CA ALA A 494 -4.33 0.88 -14.87
C ALA A 494 -4.90 1.96 -15.81
N TRP A 495 -4.05 2.79 -16.41
CA TRP A 495 -4.45 3.77 -17.42
C TRP A 495 -5.03 3.12 -18.67
N HIS A 496 -4.38 2.06 -19.18
CA HIS A 496 -4.87 1.31 -20.33
C HIS A 496 -6.25 0.69 -20.06
N PHE A 497 -6.47 0.17 -18.85
CA PHE A 497 -7.79 -0.28 -18.41
C PHE A 497 -8.80 0.87 -18.40
N GLU A 498 -8.52 2.02 -17.77
CA GLU A 498 -9.46 3.15 -17.77
C GLU A 498 -9.84 3.63 -19.18
N LYS A 499 -8.90 3.61 -20.14
CA LYS A 499 -9.14 4.06 -21.52
C LYS A 499 -9.81 3.03 -22.43
N THR A 500 -9.69 1.73 -22.14
CA THR A 500 -10.34 0.65 -22.93
C THR A 500 -11.67 0.16 -22.33
N ARG A 501 -11.92 0.45 -21.05
CA ARG A 501 -13.12 0.12 -20.29
C ARG A 501 -14.41 0.62 -20.97
N GLN A 502 -15.28 -0.33 -21.33
CA GLN A 502 -16.58 -0.04 -21.93
C GLN A 502 -17.67 0.37 -20.90
N LYS A 503 -17.50 0.01 -19.62
CA LYS A 503 -18.47 0.32 -18.56
C LYS A 503 -18.35 1.77 -18.09
N LYS A 504 -19.41 2.55 -18.31
CA LYS A 504 -19.56 3.92 -17.81
C LYS A 504 -19.77 3.94 -16.29
N GLY A 505 -19.50 5.09 -15.67
CA GLY A 505 -19.53 5.25 -14.21
C GLY A 505 -18.23 4.79 -13.52
N PRO A 506 -18.12 5.01 -12.20
CA PRO A 506 -16.85 4.97 -11.49
C PRO A 506 -16.18 3.59 -11.48
N VAL A 507 -14.85 3.57 -11.47
CA VAL A 507 -14.05 2.35 -11.30
C VAL A 507 -14.24 1.78 -9.90
N GLN A 508 -14.71 0.52 -9.80
CA GLN A 508 -14.95 -0.20 -8.54
C GLN A 508 -13.87 -1.27 -8.29
N ILE A 509 -13.63 -1.60 -7.02
CA ILE A 509 -12.66 -2.63 -6.57
C ILE A 509 -12.83 -3.96 -7.32
N ARG A 510 -14.05 -4.49 -7.46
CA ARG A 510 -14.36 -5.74 -8.19
C ARG A 510 -13.83 -5.79 -9.62
N GLU A 511 -13.57 -4.65 -10.23
CA GLU A 511 -13.15 -4.57 -11.63
C GLU A 511 -11.64 -4.80 -11.77
N MET A 512 -10.87 -4.58 -10.70
CA MET A 512 -9.48 -5.03 -10.60
C MET A 512 -9.38 -6.56 -10.62
N TYR A 513 -10.31 -7.24 -9.94
CA TYR A 513 -10.44 -8.70 -10.02
C TYR A 513 -10.73 -9.16 -11.46
N HIS A 514 -11.77 -8.59 -12.09
CA HIS A 514 -12.17 -9.02 -13.44
C HIS A 514 -11.10 -8.74 -14.51
N GLN A 515 -10.36 -7.63 -14.40
CA GLN A 515 -9.34 -7.24 -15.37
C GLN A 515 -7.99 -7.94 -15.15
N PHE A 516 -7.44 -7.84 -13.93
CA PHE A 516 -6.02 -8.18 -13.67
C PHE A 516 -5.83 -9.56 -13.02
N TRP A 517 -6.91 -10.15 -12.50
CA TRP A 517 -6.82 -11.34 -11.65
C TRP A 517 -7.49 -12.56 -12.27
N ALA A 518 -8.79 -12.48 -12.55
CA ALA A 518 -9.62 -13.57 -13.08
C ALA A 518 -9.09 -14.22 -14.38
N PRO A 519 -8.51 -13.49 -15.37
CA PRO A 519 -7.97 -14.11 -16.59
C PRO A 519 -6.73 -14.98 -16.37
N LYS A 520 -6.11 -14.91 -15.18
CA LYS A 520 -4.92 -15.68 -14.79
C LYS A 520 -5.11 -16.31 -13.40
N LEU A 521 -6.33 -16.75 -13.08
CA LEU A 521 -6.67 -17.38 -11.80
C LEU A 521 -6.57 -18.91 -11.90
N GLU A 522 -5.62 -19.48 -11.17
CA GLU A 522 -5.48 -20.93 -11.00
C GLU A 522 -5.94 -21.35 -9.59
N ALA A 523 -6.23 -22.64 -9.40
CA ALA A 523 -6.73 -23.13 -8.12
C ALA A 523 -5.62 -23.33 -7.07
N GLU A 524 -4.37 -23.51 -7.51
CA GLU A 524 -3.21 -23.79 -6.67
C GLU A 524 -1.92 -23.37 -7.39
N HIS A 525 -0.96 -22.82 -6.66
CA HIS A 525 0.40 -22.55 -7.10
C HIS A 525 1.40 -23.06 -6.05
N ASP A 526 2.40 -23.84 -6.49
CA ASP A 526 3.62 -24.12 -5.75
C ASP A 526 4.61 -22.95 -5.86
N GLU A 527 5.57 -22.84 -4.93
CA GLU A 527 6.52 -21.72 -4.83
C GLU A 527 5.84 -20.34 -4.70
N TRP A 528 4.72 -20.28 -3.98
CA TRP A 528 3.85 -19.10 -3.96
C TRP A 528 3.28 -18.78 -2.58
N ASP A 529 3.26 -17.49 -2.24
CA ASP A 529 2.63 -16.93 -1.05
C ASP A 529 1.48 -15.98 -1.43
N ASN A 530 0.24 -16.44 -1.30
CA ASN A 530 -0.97 -15.64 -1.53
C ASN A 530 -1.33 -14.68 -0.38
N LEU A 531 -0.48 -14.56 0.64
CA LEU A 531 -0.69 -13.76 1.85
C LEU A 531 -1.89 -14.23 2.70
N SER A 532 -2.27 -15.50 2.61
CA SER A 532 -3.35 -16.08 3.43
C SER A 532 -2.91 -16.24 4.88
N ASP A 533 -3.48 -15.43 5.78
CA ASP A 533 -3.05 -15.35 7.18
C ASP A 533 -4.15 -15.06 8.23
N ASP A 534 -5.44 -14.90 7.91
CA ASP A 534 -6.48 -14.51 8.91
C ASP A 534 -6.59 -15.50 10.08
N VAL A 535 -6.50 -16.81 9.79
CA VAL A 535 -6.57 -17.88 10.80
C VAL A 535 -5.57 -18.98 10.41
N CYS A 536 -4.72 -19.37 11.35
CA CYS A 536 -3.72 -20.42 11.16
C CYS A 536 -4.01 -21.69 12.00
N TYR A 537 -3.62 -22.83 11.44
CA TYR A 537 -3.71 -24.17 12.00
C TYR A 537 -2.29 -24.75 11.96
N ILE A 538 -1.60 -24.64 13.08
CA ILE A 538 -0.25 -25.18 13.29
C ILE A 538 -0.36 -26.62 13.82
N GLY A 539 0.58 -27.48 13.44
CA GLY A 539 0.67 -28.85 13.94
C GLY A 539 0.92 -28.97 15.44
N PHE A 540 0.74 -30.18 15.95
CA PHE A 540 0.95 -30.52 17.35
C PHE A 540 2.43 -30.68 17.71
N GLY A 541 2.78 -30.43 18.97
CA GLY A 541 4.12 -30.60 19.52
C GLY A 541 5.04 -29.39 19.33
N SER A 542 6.13 -29.37 20.11
CA SER A 542 7.08 -28.25 20.14
C SER A 542 7.78 -28.00 18.80
N GLU A 543 8.04 -29.05 18.01
CA GLU A 543 8.71 -28.92 16.71
C GLU A 543 7.86 -28.14 15.69
N ALA A 544 6.57 -28.48 15.56
CA ALA A 544 5.66 -27.76 14.66
C ALA A 544 5.43 -26.31 15.13
N GLN A 545 5.33 -26.11 16.44
CA GLN A 545 5.21 -24.78 17.04
C GLN A 545 6.46 -23.91 16.85
N ALA A 546 7.66 -24.50 16.85
CA ALA A 546 8.92 -23.80 16.62
C ALA A 546 9.17 -23.45 15.14
N LYS A 547 8.53 -24.16 14.19
CA LYS A 547 8.60 -23.89 12.75
C LYS A 547 7.68 -22.76 12.27
N ALA A 548 6.70 -22.37 13.09
CA ALA A 548 5.84 -21.23 12.82
C ALA A 548 6.52 -19.89 13.18
N SER A 549 6.09 -18.78 12.58
CA SER A 549 6.44 -17.43 13.03
C SER A 549 5.55 -16.98 14.19
N ASP A 550 5.95 -15.93 14.93
CA ASP A 550 5.10 -15.37 16.00
C ASP A 550 3.79 -14.79 15.47
N HIS A 551 3.78 -14.25 14.25
CA HIS A 551 2.56 -13.84 13.56
C HIS A 551 1.60 -15.02 13.34
N GLN A 552 2.11 -16.16 12.89
CA GLN A 552 1.31 -17.39 12.74
C GLN A 552 0.82 -17.95 14.07
N ARG A 553 1.65 -17.92 15.13
CA ARG A 553 1.26 -18.32 16.50
C ARG A 553 0.15 -17.42 17.06
N ASN A 554 0.30 -16.10 16.93
CA ASN A 554 -0.69 -15.11 17.38
C ASN A 554 -2.04 -15.24 16.66
N ARG A 555 -2.06 -15.83 15.45
CA ARG A 555 -3.28 -16.12 14.68
C ARG A 555 -3.68 -17.60 14.70
N GLN A 556 -3.10 -18.42 15.58
CA GLN A 556 -3.45 -19.83 15.69
C GLN A 556 -4.87 -20.01 16.26
N ARG A 557 -5.71 -20.80 15.59
CA ARG A 557 -6.99 -21.24 16.16
C ARG A 557 -6.75 -22.18 17.35
N LYS A 558 -7.31 -21.84 18.51
CA LYS A 558 -7.23 -22.64 19.74
C LYS A 558 -7.79 -24.05 19.49
N GLU A 559 -7.21 -25.06 20.14
CA GLU A 559 -7.52 -26.46 19.83
C GLU A 559 -9.00 -26.81 20.04
N GLY A 560 -9.58 -26.41 21.18
CA GLY A 560 -10.99 -26.65 21.49
C GLY A 560 -11.98 -25.89 20.61
N ASP A 561 -11.52 -24.90 19.83
CA ASP A 561 -12.35 -24.16 18.89
C ASP A 561 -12.33 -24.79 17.48
N LYS A 562 -11.47 -25.78 17.19
CA LYS A 562 -11.32 -26.39 15.86
C LYS A 562 -12.36 -27.49 15.61
N ASN A 563 -13.06 -27.42 14.47
CA ASN A 563 -13.87 -28.54 13.99
C ASN A 563 -13.00 -29.69 13.41
N ALA A 564 -13.61 -30.85 13.15
CA ALA A 564 -12.90 -32.05 12.69
C ALA A 564 -12.05 -31.89 11.42
N VAL A 565 -12.40 -30.96 10.50
CA VAL A 565 -11.57 -30.65 9.32
C VAL A 565 -10.39 -29.77 9.71
N GLU A 566 -10.63 -28.75 10.54
CA GLU A 566 -9.62 -27.80 11.03
C GLU A 566 -8.55 -28.47 11.90
N GLN A 567 -8.92 -29.51 12.67
CA GLN A 567 -8.00 -30.35 13.42
C GLN A 567 -6.94 -31.02 12.51
N GLN A 568 -7.29 -31.31 11.25
CA GLN A 568 -6.40 -31.99 10.28
C GLN A 568 -5.68 -31.04 9.31
N ALA A 569 -6.09 -29.78 9.21
CA ALA A 569 -5.66 -28.82 8.19
C ALA A 569 -4.12 -28.66 8.07
N HIS A 570 -3.42 -28.80 9.19
CA HIS A 570 -1.96 -28.67 9.30
C HIS A 570 -1.15 -29.82 8.65
N ARG A 571 -1.79 -30.90 8.20
CA ARG A 571 -1.10 -32.14 7.78
C ARG A 571 -0.56 -32.13 6.36
N SER A 572 -1.14 -31.33 5.47
CA SER A 572 -0.84 -31.29 4.04
C SER A 572 -1.58 -30.14 3.36
N LYS A 573 -1.17 -29.76 2.15
CA LYS A 573 -1.89 -28.77 1.34
C LYS A 573 -3.31 -29.22 0.99
N GLU A 574 -3.51 -30.52 0.75
CA GLU A 574 -4.82 -31.10 0.44
C GLU A 574 -5.79 -30.97 1.63
N HIS A 575 -5.30 -31.19 2.85
CA HIS A 575 -6.09 -30.97 4.07
C HIS A 575 -6.33 -29.47 4.33
N CYS A 576 -5.36 -28.62 4.05
CA CYS A 576 -5.50 -27.16 4.19
C CYS A 576 -6.59 -26.61 3.26
N ALA A 577 -6.64 -27.06 2.00
CA ALA A 577 -7.66 -26.69 1.03
C ALA A 577 -9.09 -27.02 1.49
N LYS A 578 -9.28 -28.10 2.25
CA LYS A 578 -10.61 -28.54 2.74
C LYS A 578 -11.21 -27.62 3.79
N VAL A 579 -10.42 -26.76 4.44
CA VAL A 579 -10.96 -25.75 5.37
C VAL A 579 -11.91 -24.79 4.63
N CYS A 580 -11.52 -24.29 3.45
CA CYS A 580 -12.41 -23.38 2.70
C CYS A 580 -13.57 -24.08 1.98
N GLU A 581 -13.39 -25.32 1.52
CA GLU A 581 -14.50 -26.10 0.95
C GLU A 581 -15.55 -26.47 2.01
N SER A 582 -15.17 -26.54 3.30
CA SER A 582 -16.06 -26.91 4.41
C SER A 582 -16.62 -25.75 5.24
N ASP A 583 -16.17 -24.50 5.05
CA ASP A 583 -16.72 -23.32 5.77
C ASP A 583 -18.24 -23.23 5.63
N GLY A 584 -18.94 -23.23 6.76
CA GLY A 584 -20.40 -23.17 6.83
C GLY A 584 -21.16 -24.43 6.41
N LEU A 585 -20.51 -25.60 6.28
CA LEU A 585 -21.17 -26.89 5.99
C LEU A 585 -21.64 -27.68 7.23
N GLY A 586 -21.25 -27.28 8.45
CA GLY A 586 -21.73 -27.91 9.69
C GLY A 586 -21.36 -29.39 9.83
N ILE A 587 -20.11 -29.74 9.49
CA ILE A 587 -19.61 -31.11 9.59
C ILE A 587 -19.32 -31.45 11.05
N SER A 588 -20.00 -32.46 11.60
CA SER A 588 -19.76 -32.94 12.96
C SER A 588 -18.54 -33.87 13.02
N GLU A 589 -17.98 -34.07 14.21
CA GLU A 589 -16.89 -35.03 14.41
C GLU A 589 -17.29 -36.46 14.01
N ASN A 590 -18.54 -36.85 14.29
CA ASN A 590 -19.09 -38.14 13.87
C ASN A 590 -19.21 -38.26 12.34
N ASP A 591 -19.62 -37.20 11.63
CA ASP A 591 -19.65 -37.19 10.16
C ASP A 591 -18.28 -37.40 9.53
N TYR A 592 -17.22 -36.95 10.20
CA TYR A 592 -15.86 -36.93 9.66
C TYR A 592 -15.04 -38.17 10.06
N TYR A 593 -15.13 -38.60 11.32
CA TYR A 593 -14.36 -39.73 11.85
C TYR A 593 -15.02 -41.10 11.69
N SER A 594 -16.33 -41.17 11.36
CA SER A 594 -16.96 -42.44 10.93
C SER A 594 -16.56 -42.88 9.52
N LEU A 595 -16.00 -41.97 8.71
CA LEU A 595 -15.48 -42.22 7.38
C LEU A 595 -14.04 -42.74 7.45
N LYS A 596 -13.74 -43.77 6.65
CA LYS A 596 -12.53 -44.59 6.79
C LYS A 596 -11.25 -43.87 6.37
N ASP A 597 -11.35 -43.10 5.30
CA ASP A 597 -10.21 -42.45 4.65
C ASP A 597 -10.57 -41.04 4.13
N ASP A 598 -9.55 -40.33 3.66
CA ASP A 598 -9.70 -38.96 3.19
C ASP A 598 -10.41 -38.88 1.84
N ASN A 599 -10.53 -39.97 1.06
CA ASN A 599 -11.36 -39.99 -0.16
C ASN A 599 -12.84 -39.99 0.19
N GLU A 600 -13.26 -40.81 1.17
CA GLU A 600 -14.63 -40.80 1.71
C GLU A 600 -14.96 -39.41 2.30
N ARG A 601 -14.06 -38.82 3.09
CA ARG A 601 -14.22 -37.47 3.68
C ARG A 601 -14.29 -36.37 2.62
N ASN A 602 -13.36 -36.36 1.67
CA ASN A 602 -13.32 -35.37 0.59
C ASN A 602 -14.57 -35.44 -0.32
N LYS A 603 -15.11 -36.65 -0.54
CA LYS A 603 -16.37 -36.87 -1.25
C LYS A 603 -17.57 -36.37 -0.45
N MET A 604 -17.59 -36.59 0.88
CA MET A 604 -18.64 -36.09 1.77
C MET A 604 -18.67 -34.55 1.80
N ILE A 605 -17.52 -33.91 1.99
CA ILE A 605 -17.35 -32.44 1.96
C ILE A 605 -17.88 -31.88 0.63
N LYS A 606 -17.38 -32.40 -0.50
CA LYS A 606 -17.77 -31.95 -1.85
C LYS A 606 -19.25 -32.16 -2.15
N ASN A 607 -19.85 -33.23 -1.62
CA ASN A 607 -21.29 -33.47 -1.76
C ASN A 607 -22.13 -32.47 -0.94
N ARG A 608 -21.77 -32.21 0.33
CA ARG A 608 -22.45 -31.19 1.15
C ARG A 608 -22.29 -29.79 0.54
N TYR A 609 -21.12 -29.48 -0.03
CA TYR A 609 -20.90 -28.25 -0.79
C TYR A 609 -21.87 -28.12 -1.98
N ASN A 610 -21.90 -29.14 -2.85
CA ASN A 610 -22.75 -29.14 -4.05
C ASN A 610 -24.26 -29.14 -3.74
N GLN A 611 -24.68 -29.60 -2.56
CA GLN A 611 -26.05 -29.49 -2.08
C GLN A 611 -26.41 -28.07 -1.64
N LYS A 612 -25.45 -27.31 -1.09
CA LYS A 612 -25.70 -25.99 -0.48
C LYS A 612 -25.40 -24.80 -1.39
N ARG A 613 -24.52 -24.94 -2.38
CA ARG A 613 -24.07 -23.86 -3.29
C ARG A 613 -25.16 -23.17 -4.15
N GLY A 614 -26.40 -23.65 -4.13
CA GLY A 614 -27.54 -22.94 -4.72
C GLY A 614 -28.08 -21.81 -3.83
N ASP A 615 -27.73 -21.79 -2.55
CA ASP A 615 -28.13 -20.75 -1.59
C ASP A 615 -27.24 -19.51 -1.74
N LYS A 616 -27.80 -18.46 -2.37
CA LYS A 616 -27.10 -17.17 -2.52
C LYS A 616 -26.78 -16.48 -1.19
N ASN A 617 -27.58 -16.67 -0.14
CA ASN A 617 -27.31 -16.05 1.16
C ASN A 617 -26.12 -16.74 1.84
N TRP A 618 -26.04 -18.07 1.77
CA TRP A 618 -24.87 -18.81 2.24
C TRP A 618 -23.61 -18.50 1.41
N ASN A 619 -23.71 -18.50 0.07
CA ASN A 619 -22.59 -18.14 -0.78
C ASN A 619 -22.09 -16.72 -0.48
N GLY A 620 -23.00 -15.74 -0.44
CA GLY A 620 -22.71 -14.32 -0.21
C GLY A 620 -22.25 -13.97 1.22
N SER A 621 -22.25 -14.94 2.14
CA SER A 621 -21.72 -14.84 3.51
C SER A 621 -20.47 -15.70 3.77
N ARG A 622 -19.88 -16.29 2.72
CA ARG A 622 -18.61 -17.05 2.76
C ARG A 622 -17.49 -16.29 3.47
N ARG A 623 -16.69 -17.00 4.28
CA ARG A 623 -15.59 -16.45 5.10
C ARG A 623 -14.25 -17.16 4.89
N CYS A 624 -14.16 -18.01 3.86
CA CYS A 624 -12.93 -18.70 3.49
C CYS A 624 -12.85 -18.81 1.96
N PHE A 625 -11.86 -18.15 1.37
CA PHE A 625 -11.66 -18.05 -0.08
C PHE A 625 -10.31 -18.56 -0.56
N GLN A 626 -9.27 -18.43 0.27
CA GLN A 626 -7.93 -18.90 -0.05
C GLN A 626 -7.25 -19.52 1.17
N TRP A 627 -6.21 -20.30 0.89
CA TRP A 627 -5.43 -21.05 1.85
C TRP A 627 -3.95 -21.06 1.44
N ARG A 628 -3.07 -21.29 2.40
CA ARG A 628 -1.61 -21.35 2.24
C ARG A 628 -1.05 -22.42 3.16
N TYR A 629 -0.15 -23.25 2.64
CA TYR A 629 0.47 -24.35 3.35
C TYR A 629 2.00 -24.27 3.25
N HIS A 630 2.68 -24.36 4.39
CA HIS A 630 4.14 -24.39 4.51
C HIS A 630 4.53 -24.99 5.88
N ASN A 631 5.53 -25.87 5.94
CA ASN A 631 6.12 -26.41 7.18
C ASN A 631 5.15 -26.87 8.28
N ASN A 632 4.10 -27.63 7.91
CA ASN A 632 3.01 -28.08 8.81
C ASN A 632 2.21 -26.93 9.47
N VAL A 633 2.16 -25.78 8.80
CA VAL A 633 1.25 -24.66 9.08
C VAL A 633 0.33 -24.50 7.88
N CYS A 634 -0.98 -24.56 8.14
CA CYS A 634 -2.01 -24.13 7.20
C CYS A 634 -2.56 -22.77 7.66
N CYS A 635 -2.70 -21.79 6.78
CA CYS A 635 -3.38 -20.52 7.10
C CYS A 635 -4.42 -20.17 6.02
N VAL A 636 -5.61 -19.72 6.44
CA VAL A 636 -6.75 -19.39 5.56
C VAL A 636 -7.17 -17.94 5.68
N ALA A 637 -7.83 -17.39 4.65
CA ALA A 637 -8.30 -16.01 4.64
C ALA A 637 -9.76 -15.81 4.21
N LYS A 638 -10.38 -14.79 4.83
CA LYS A 638 -11.74 -14.26 4.62
C LYS A 638 -11.84 -13.31 3.41
N SER A 639 -10.70 -13.00 2.82
CA SER A 639 -10.54 -12.31 1.54
C SER A 639 -9.62 -13.13 0.64
N PHE A 640 -9.48 -12.75 -0.63
CA PHE A 640 -8.54 -13.35 -1.56
C PHE A 640 -7.66 -12.29 -2.24
N LYS A 641 -6.38 -12.64 -2.43
CA LYS A 641 -5.28 -11.81 -2.95
C LYS A 641 -4.43 -12.65 -3.91
N ARG A 642 -3.69 -12.04 -4.84
CA ARG A 642 -2.66 -12.78 -5.61
C ARG A 642 -1.47 -13.11 -4.71
N GLY A 643 -0.94 -12.12 -4.00
CA GLY A 643 0.33 -12.25 -3.29
C GLY A 643 1.53 -12.33 -4.23
N LYS A 644 2.64 -12.92 -3.75
CA LYS A 644 3.96 -12.92 -4.43
C LYS A 644 4.56 -14.33 -4.58
N PRO A 645 5.45 -14.56 -5.57
CA PRO A 645 6.28 -15.77 -5.61
C PRO A 645 7.08 -15.91 -4.31
N ARG A 646 7.20 -17.13 -3.78
CA ARG A 646 7.97 -17.43 -2.57
C ARG A 646 8.66 -18.79 -2.71
N ARG A 647 9.96 -18.74 -3.01
CA ARG A 647 10.86 -19.90 -3.05
C ARG A 647 11.56 -20.08 -1.71
N GLU A 648 11.82 -21.33 -1.36
CA GLU A 648 12.71 -21.70 -0.26
C GLU A 648 13.85 -22.59 -0.80
N PRO A 649 15.03 -22.66 -0.15
CA PRO A 649 16.19 -23.41 -0.68
C PRO A 649 16.00 -24.93 -0.79
N LYS A 650 14.92 -25.47 -0.19
CA LYS A 650 14.63 -26.89 -0.04
C LYS A 650 13.25 -27.22 -0.64
N PRO A 651 13.12 -28.20 -1.54
CA PRO A 651 11.84 -28.59 -2.13
C PRO A 651 10.79 -29.07 -1.12
N GLU A 652 11.21 -29.62 0.02
CA GLU A 652 10.34 -30.08 1.11
C GLU A 652 9.83 -28.95 2.02
N GLU A 653 10.47 -27.78 2.00
CA GLU A 653 10.06 -26.56 2.72
C GLU A 653 9.36 -25.56 1.79
N LYS A 654 8.89 -25.99 0.59
CA LYS A 654 8.20 -25.10 -0.34
C LYS A 654 6.88 -24.57 0.24
N TRP A 655 6.54 -23.34 -0.16
CA TRP A 655 5.19 -22.80 0.02
C TRP A 655 4.27 -23.31 -1.08
N THR A 656 3.07 -23.75 -0.72
CA THR A 656 1.96 -23.93 -1.67
C THR A 656 0.80 -23.05 -1.26
N SER A 657 0.30 -22.24 -2.19
CA SER A 657 -0.88 -21.40 -2.01
C SER A 657 -2.01 -21.89 -2.90
N GLY A 658 -3.25 -21.73 -2.47
CA GLY A 658 -4.40 -22.04 -3.32
C GLY A 658 -5.64 -21.24 -3.01
N TRP A 659 -6.54 -21.26 -3.98
CA TRP A 659 -7.78 -20.49 -3.97
C TRP A 659 -8.94 -21.44 -4.17
N PHE A 660 -9.97 -21.28 -3.36
CA PHE A 660 -11.20 -22.05 -3.50
C PHE A 660 -12.06 -21.44 -4.61
N VAL A 661 -11.58 -21.54 -5.85
CA VAL A 661 -12.13 -20.90 -7.06
C VAL A 661 -13.64 -21.12 -7.21
N GLN A 662 -14.14 -22.30 -6.85
CA GLN A 662 -15.58 -22.55 -6.90
C GLN A 662 -16.35 -21.69 -5.89
N GLY A 663 -15.87 -21.54 -4.66
CA GLY A 663 -16.47 -20.65 -3.65
C GLY A 663 -16.25 -19.17 -3.92
N ILE A 664 -15.16 -18.79 -4.61
CA ILE A 664 -14.98 -17.43 -5.14
C ILE A 664 -16.07 -17.14 -6.17
N ASN A 665 -16.24 -17.99 -7.19
CA ASN A 665 -17.24 -17.79 -8.24
C ASN A 665 -18.67 -17.82 -7.68
N ASP A 666 -19.00 -18.81 -6.83
CA ASP A 666 -20.32 -18.92 -6.20
C ASP A 666 -20.65 -17.69 -5.31
N TRP A 667 -19.64 -17.05 -4.69
CA TRP A 667 -19.77 -15.79 -3.94
C TRP A 667 -19.93 -14.57 -4.87
N ILE A 668 -19.17 -14.50 -5.98
CA ILE A 668 -19.33 -13.44 -7.00
C ILE A 668 -20.75 -13.48 -7.59
N ASP A 669 -21.26 -14.66 -7.95
CA ASP A 669 -22.62 -14.85 -8.46
C ASP A 669 -23.71 -14.52 -7.42
N ALA A 670 -23.36 -14.55 -6.12
CA ALA A 670 -24.23 -14.13 -5.03
C ALA A 670 -24.18 -12.62 -4.76
N LYS A 671 -23.03 -11.95 -4.94
CA LYS A 671 -22.92 -10.48 -4.87
C LYS A 671 -23.48 -9.78 -6.11
N GLY A 672 -23.27 -10.37 -7.29
CA GLY A 672 -23.69 -9.84 -8.58
C GLY A 672 -23.07 -8.47 -8.92
N ASP A 673 -23.75 -7.74 -9.82
CA ASP A 673 -23.50 -6.31 -10.00
C ASP A 673 -24.03 -5.51 -8.80
N CYS A 674 -23.16 -4.74 -8.17
CA CYS A 674 -23.50 -3.84 -7.07
C CYS A 674 -23.25 -2.37 -7.42
N THR A 675 -24.10 -1.51 -6.85
CA THR A 675 -23.99 -0.05 -6.94
C THR A 675 -22.68 0.45 -6.29
N PRO A 676 -22.11 1.59 -6.75
CA PRO A 676 -20.92 2.18 -6.16
C PRO A 676 -21.09 2.52 -4.66
N ASN A 677 -20.36 1.82 -3.79
CA ASN A 677 -20.42 2.01 -2.34
C ASN A 677 -19.47 3.13 -1.88
N TRP A 678 -19.83 4.38 -2.17
CA TRP A 678 -19.06 5.56 -1.76
C TRP A 678 -19.06 5.74 -0.23
N LYS A 679 -17.92 5.54 0.42
CA LYS A 679 -17.75 5.78 1.86
C LYS A 679 -17.63 7.28 2.14
N ASP A 680 -18.51 7.81 2.98
CA ASP A 680 -18.42 9.21 3.43
C ASP A 680 -17.20 9.41 4.35
N PRO A 681 -16.45 10.52 4.22
CA PRO A 681 -15.27 10.80 5.03
C PRO A 681 -15.69 11.10 6.47
N ARG A 682 -15.30 10.22 7.39
CA ARG A 682 -15.65 10.25 8.81
C ARG A 682 -14.42 10.42 9.69
#